data_AF-A0A2W1MKG7-F1
#
_entry.id   AF-A0A2W1MKG7-F1
#
_cell.length_a   1.000
_cell.length_b   1.000
_cell.length_c   1.000
_cell.angle_alpha   90.00
_cell.angle_beta   90.00
_cell.angle_gamma   90.00
#
_symmetry.space_group_name_H-M   'P 1'
#
loop_
_entity.id
_entity.type
_entity.pdbx_description
1 polymer ?
#
loop_
_entity_poly.entity_id
_entity_poly.type
_entity_poly.pdbx_seq_one_letter_code
_entity_poly.pdbx_strand_id
1 'polypeptide(L)'
;MTQYNRPNETVFASGAKPGELESFPDITRGWGVTFDQTTGIPPMEWFNALFKRSDEAVRYLLQRGIGEWSSTEDYPIDAHVQEGGKIWKAKVGSVGKRPSLNPTEWVETALTREALKTLIQEQLGGGTINFGQWQWSSATSGGVANGYLALNTTNPADATSLLIAKSSAEGLDYSRIVALLRAGDTLCVQSRSGGTVAHRFRVTGDLVDSGTYRSVPVVYVSGAGGVPTANAQLQVLMTPAGGTVPAASTTDSQTDFNAVLEPGWYPRLLGGAAGSRNANHPDGQVAMQKGSGTTNYYWLLVVRYSSNLIQVALPYVSSADTTLVTMKFRLLGGGTWSPWRSILHADNTQGTGFPAASVMWWSLRSSIPAGWAPADGQLLSRALYPDVWVTVSEGKVPKTTEALWSSDPSQRGMFTEGDGSTTFRMPDYNGKAAGSLGALFMRGDGALSSGASGSIQGDAIRNITGAGAKIIGSAPTGAFGFESIGSSPTGTSSGTLLSFDASRVVPTASENRPLNVTGCWIVRMGGGIANPGSIDAAALSTTYATLVTRVEALEARPRTLGEGQAWQDLKASRATNTTYTNTTGRSIAVSVALYDNGSYASSIYVNGVVIGWWDQPTAITYTQTFLVPPGATYMVSGNAGSPSGNTLQYWAELR
;
A
#
# COMPACT_ATOMS: atom_id res chain seq x y z
N MET A 1 -4.45 28.68 54.11
CA MET A 1 -4.37 27.32 54.66
C MET A 1 -3.31 27.35 55.76
N THR A 2 -3.67 27.06 57.01
CA THR A 2 -2.69 27.05 58.12
C THR A 2 -1.78 25.83 57.92
N GLN A 3 -0.49 26.06 57.68
CA GLN A 3 0.51 24.99 57.67
C GLN A 3 0.89 24.71 59.12
N TYR A 4 0.68 23.47 59.56
CA TYR A 4 1.14 23.04 60.88
C TYR A 4 2.64 22.76 60.81
N ASN A 5 3.38 23.18 61.85
CA ASN A 5 4.82 22.94 61.93
C ASN A 5 5.11 21.51 62.41
N ARG A 6 6.32 21.02 62.14
CA ARG A 6 6.78 19.73 62.70
C ARG A 6 6.69 19.78 64.24
N PRO A 7 6.22 18.70 64.90
CA PRO A 7 6.26 18.58 66.35
C PRO A 7 7.70 18.68 66.89
N ASN A 8 7.85 19.18 68.12
CA ASN A 8 9.15 19.40 68.78
C ASN A 8 9.89 18.12 69.24
N GLU A 9 9.55 16.96 68.68
CA GLU A 9 10.18 15.62 68.88
C GLU A 9 10.23 15.10 70.33
N THR A 10 9.86 15.91 71.32
CA THR A 10 9.66 15.47 72.69
C THR A 10 8.49 14.51 72.76
N VAL A 11 8.57 13.47 73.58
CA VAL A 11 7.47 12.56 73.89
C VAL A 11 7.02 12.84 75.32
N PHE A 12 5.71 12.87 75.54
CA PHE A 12 5.18 13.16 76.88
C PHE A 12 5.56 12.05 77.86
N ALA A 13 6.12 12.40 79.03
CA ALA A 13 6.53 11.48 80.09
C ALA A 13 7.58 10.41 79.67
N SER A 14 8.31 10.59 78.57
CA SER A 14 9.33 9.65 78.11
C SER A 14 10.54 9.49 79.03
N GLY A 15 10.78 10.46 79.91
CA GLY A 15 11.85 10.48 80.92
C GLY A 15 11.35 10.33 82.35
N ALA A 16 10.07 10.00 82.57
CA ALA A 16 9.51 9.86 83.90
C ALA A 16 10.09 8.64 84.64
N LYS A 17 10.73 8.85 85.80
CA LYS A 17 11.20 7.75 86.66
C LYS A 17 10.15 7.39 87.73
N PRO A 18 10.12 6.13 88.21
CA PRO A 18 9.28 5.77 89.35
C PRO A 18 9.60 6.62 90.58
N GLY A 19 8.62 7.38 91.08
CA GLY A 19 8.76 8.17 92.32
C GLY A 19 9.54 9.49 92.21
N GLU A 20 9.78 10.01 91.02
CA GLU A 20 10.50 11.28 90.82
C GLU A 20 9.61 12.51 91.14
N LEU A 21 10.10 13.42 91.98
CA LEU A 21 9.38 14.59 92.50
C LEU A 21 10.02 15.88 91.98
N GLU A 22 9.65 16.32 90.78
CA GLU A 22 10.05 17.64 90.27
C GLU A 22 8.86 18.44 89.74
N SER A 23 9.08 19.75 89.55
CA SER A 23 8.04 20.74 89.26
C SER A 23 7.70 20.81 87.76
N PHE A 24 6.41 20.88 87.44
CA PHE A 24 5.90 21.17 86.09
C PHE A 24 6.25 22.61 85.68
N PRO A 25 6.55 22.94 84.39
CA PRO A 25 6.32 22.19 83.14
C PRO A 25 7.58 21.56 82.52
N ASP A 26 7.79 20.25 82.75
CA ASP A 26 8.74 19.43 81.97
C ASP A 26 7.98 18.36 81.18
N ILE A 27 7.82 18.58 79.86
CA ILE A 27 7.09 17.70 78.95
C ILE A 27 7.65 16.26 78.99
N THR A 28 8.96 16.09 79.16
CA THR A 28 9.60 14.77 79.15
C THR A 28 9.41 14.00 80.45
N ARG A 29 9.20 14.67 81.59
CA ARG A 29 8.91 14.01 82.88
C ARG A 29 7.43 13.86 83.21
N GLY A 30 6.56 14.48 82.41
CA GLY A 30 5.11 14.34 82.55
C GLY A 30 4.51 15.36 83.53
N TRP A 31 3.48 14.96 84.27
CA TRP A 31 2.73 15.88 85.16
C TRP A 31 3.48 16.24 86.45
N GLY A 32 4.49 15.45 86.86
CA GLY A 32 5.22 15.66 88.11
C GLY A 32 4.33 15.60 89.36
N VAL A 33 4.77 16.22 90.46
CA VAL A 33 3.92 16.39 91.67
C VAL A 33 3.00 17.57 91.48
N THR A 34 1.70 17.30 91.34
CA THR A 34 0.67 18.33 91.19
C THR A 34 -0.01 18.70 92.51
N PHE A 35 0.39 18.09 93.64
CA PHE A 35 -0.22 18.34 94.96
C PHE A 35 0.02 19.76 95.48
N ASP A 36 1.26 20.26 95.41
CA ASP A 36 1.62 21.57 95.96
C ASP A 36 1.13 22.75 95.08
N GLN A 37 0.79 22.48 93.81
CA GLN A 37 0.36 23.50 92.85
C GLN A 37 -1.14 23.43 92.51
N THR A 38 -1.74 22.24 92.48
CA THR A 38 -3.10 22.02 91.98
C THR A 38 -3.88 20.96 92.78
N THR A 39 -3.43 20.67 94.01
CA THR A 39 -4.08 19.71 94.94
C THR A 39 -4.19 18.29 94.37
N GLY A 40 -3.24 17.90 93.51
CA GLY A 40 -3.17 16.56 92.92
C GLY A 40 -4.01 16.41 91.65
N ILE A 41 -4.72 17.45 91.23
CA ILE A 41 -5.61 17.44 90.07
C ILE A 41 -5.05 18.36 88.98
N PRO A 42 -4.52 17.81 87.87
CA PRO A 42 -4.28 18.49 86.61
C PRO A 42 -5.35 19.53 86.19
N PRO A 43 -5.00 20.82 85.98
CA PRO A 43 -5.91 21.81 85.43
C PRO A 43 -6.31 21.50 83.98
N MET A 44 -7.52 21.91 83.58
CA MET A 44 -8.04 21.72 82.21
C MET A 44 -7.14 22.35 81.14
N GLU A 45 -6.43 23.44 81.47
CA GLU A 45 -5.51 24.12 80.55
C GLU A 45 -4.34 23.24 80.11
N TRP A 46 -3.81 22.40 81.01
CA TRP A 46 -2.71 21.49 80.68
C TRP A 46 -3.20 20.34 79.79
N PHE A 47 -4.43 19.86 80.00
CA PHE A 47 -5.07 18.91 79.08
C PHE A 47 -5.29 19.53 77.70
N ASN A 48 -5.81 20.75 77.64
CA ASN A 48 -5.99 21.47 76.38
C ASN A 48 -4.66 21.65 75.63
N ALA A 49 -3.57 21.96 76.33
CA ALA A 49 -2.24 22.05 75.75
C ALA A 49 -1.74 20.70 75.19
N LEU A 50 -1.96 19.60 75.92
CA LEU A 50 -1.59 18.26 75.49
C LEU A 50 -2.40 17.81 74.26
N PHE A 51 -3.73 17.98 74.28
CA PHE A 51 -4.59 17.64 73.15
C PHE A 51 -4.26 18.49 71.93
N LYS A 52 -4.00 19.79 72.11
CA LYS A 52 -3.56 20.66 71.02
C LYS A 52 -2.26 20.17 70.38
N ARG A 53 -1.25 19.80 71.17
CA ARG A 53 0.02 19.26 70.64
C ARG A 53 -0.20 17.96 69.84
N SER A 54 -1.07 17.07 70.32
CA SER A 54 -1.41 15.84 69.61
C SER A 54 -2.16 16.11 68.30
N ASP A 55 -3.16 16.98 68.33
CA ASP A 55 -3.95 17.34 67.14
C ASP A 55 -3.10 18.05 66.08
N GLU A 56 -2.22 18.97 66.49
CA GLU A 56 -1.30 19.66 65.57
C GLU A 56 -0.30 18.69 64.93
N ALA A 57 0.19 17.68 65.66
CA ALA A 57 1.05 16.63 65.13
C ALA A 57 0.32 15.75 64.08
N VAL A 58 -0.92 15.36 64.37
CA VAL A 58 -1.75 14.60 63.41
C VAL A 58 -2.05 15.45 62.18
N ARG A 59 -2.39 16.73 62.35
CA ARG A 59 -2.64 17.66 61.24
C ARG A 59 -1.40 17.87 60.37
N TYR A 60 -0.21 17.97 60.97
CA TYR A 60 1.07 18.04 60.25
C TYR A 60 1.26 16.81 59.35
N LEU A 61 1.07 15.60 59.89
CA LEU A 61 1.21 14.36 59.12
C LEU A 61 0.14 14.22 58.04
N LEU A 62 -1.12 14.58 58.31
CA LEU A 62 -2.19 14.56 57.30
C LEU A 62 -1.94 15.56 56.15
N GLN A 63 -1.30 16.69 56.42
CA GLN A 63 -0.97 17.68 55.39
C GLN A 63 0.20 17.25 54.49
N ARG A 64 1.19 16.54 55.05
CA ARG A 64 2.46 16.25 54.35
C ARG A 64 2.65 14.79 53.95
N GLY A 65 1.92 13.86 54.58
CA GLY A 65 2.03 12.41 54.42
C GLY A 65 3.31 11.83 55.03
N ILE A 66 4.47 12.37 54.63
CA ILE A 66 5.80 11.97 55.11
C ILE A 66 6.43 13.15 55.84
N GLY A 67 6.95 12.91 57.04
CA GLY A 67 7.61 13.94 57.85
C GLY A 67 8.90 14.46 57.21
N GLU A 68 9.27 15.69 57.54
CA GLU A 68 10.56 16.25 57.16
C GLU A 68 11.70 15.46 57.83
N TRP A 69 12.91 15.58 57.30
CA TRP A 69 14.11 15.09 57.99
C TRP A 69 14.46 16.00 59.18
N SER A 70 14.99 15.41 60.25
CA SER A 70 15.53 16.13 61.41
C SER A 70 16.93 15.65 61.75
N SER A 71 17.74 16.58 62.26
CA SER A 71 19.07 16.28 62.76
C SER A 71 19.07 15.55 64.10
N THR A 72 17.96 15.56 64.84
CA THR A 72 17.85 15.03 66.21
C THR A 72 17.06 13.72 66.31
N GLU A 73 16.43 13.29 65.23
CA GLU A 73 15.62 12.06 65.19
C GLU A 73 16.45 10.84 64.76
N ASP A 74 16.13 9.68 65.34
CA ASP A 74 16.69 8.38 64.96
C ASP A 74 15.87 7.77 63.81
N TYR A 75 16.50 7.56 62.66
CA TYR A 75 15.85 6.94 61.50
C TYR A 75 16.30 5.49 61.34
N PRO A 76 15.41 4.48 61.52
CA PRO A 76 15.75 3.08 61.26
C PRO A 76 15.93 2.82 59.75
N ILE A 77 16.51 1.66 59.41
CA ILE A 77 16.57 1.20 58.02
C ILE A 77 15.16 1.21 57.40
N ASP A 78 15.07 1.63 56.13
CA ASP A 78 13.84 1.82 55.36
C ASP A 78 12.88 2.93 55.83
N ALA A 79 13.27 3.76 56.81
CA ALA A 79 12.52 4.98 57.15
C ALA A 79 12.49 5.97 55.98
N HIS A 80 11.37 6.69 55.82
CA HIS A 80 11.17 7.69 54.76
C HIS A 80 11.05 9.10 55.33
N VAL A 81 11.72 10.06 54.69
CA VAL A 81 11.73 11.48 55.11
C VAL A 81 11.69 12.43 53.91
N GLN A 82 11.26 13.66 54.14
CA GLN A 82 11.32 14.75 53.17
C GLN A 82 12.48 15.71 53.46
N GLU A 83 13.28 16.04 52.45
CA GLU A 83 14.34 17.05 52.55
C GLU A 83 14.58 17.71 51.20
N GLY A 84 14.62 19.05 51.16
CA GLY A 84 14.86 19.81 49.93
C GLY A 84 13.80 19.59 48.83
N GLY A 85 12.55 19.25 49.21
CA GLY A 85 11.48 18.93 48.26
C GLY A 85 11.56 17.52 47.65
N LYS A 86 12.47 16.68 48.13
CA LYS A 86 12.66 15.28 47.71
C LYS A 86 12.26 14.31 48.82
N ILE A 87 11.99 13.07 48.44
CA ILE A 87 11.74 11.96 49.37
C ILE A 87 12.95 11.04 49.38
N TRP A 88 13.40 10.73 50.59
CA TRP A 88 14.58 9.91 50.85
C TRP A 88 14.18 8.68 51.67
N LYS A 89 14.83 7.56 51.40
CA LYS A 89 14.75 6.33 52.20
C LYS A 89 16.10 6.04 52.85
N ALA A 90 16.08 5.72 54.13
CA ALA A 90 17.27 5.30 54.87
C ALA A 90 17.70 3.90 54.41
N LYS A 91 18.96 3.76 53.99
CA LYS A 91 19.61 2.49 53.65
C LYS A 91 20.16 1.77 54.88
N VAL A 92 20.49 2.52 55.93
CA VAL A 92 20.97 2.03 57.23
C VAL A 92 20.38 2.90 58.33
N GLY A 93 20.38 2.41 59.57
CA GLY A 93 20.01 3.23 60.72
C GLY A 93 20.93 4.44 60.85
N SER A 94 20.38 5.66 60.96
CA SER A 94 21.18 6.89 61.04
C SER A 94 20.54 7.99 61.88
N VAL A 95 21.40 8.82 62.47
CA VAL A 95 21.03 9.96 63.33
C VAL A 95 21.86 11.17 62.89
N GLY A 96 21.23 12.32 62.69
CA GLY A 96 21.94 13.55 62.32
C GLY A 96 22.62 13.55 60.95
N LYS A 97 22.48 12.48 60.15
CA LYS A 97 23.02 12.38 58.79
C LYS A 97 22.01 12.93 57.78
N ARG A 98 22.26 14.14 57.27
CA ARG A 98 21.38 14.81 56.30
C ARG A 98 21.31 14.05 54.96
N PRO A 99 20.11 13.74 54.42
CA PRO A 99 19.96 12.88 53.25
C PRO A 99 20.73 13.33 52.00
N SER A 100 20.61 14.61 51.61
CA SER A 100 21.28 15.16 50.42
C SER A 100 22.80 15.17 50.47
N LEU A 101 23.41 15.03 51.64
CA LEU A 101 24.87 15.07 51.83
C LEU A 101 25.47 13.69 52.17
N ASN A 102 24.64 12.69 52.45
CA ASN A 102 25.07 11.39 52.98
C ASN A 102 24.48 10.25 52.12
N PRO A 103 24.98 10.07 50.87
CA PRO A 103 24.45 9.10 49.92
C PRO A 103 24.77 7.65 50.31
N THR A 104 25.61 7.40 51.32
CA THR A 104 25.88 6.06 51.84
C THR A 104 24.73 5.57 52.73
N GLU A 105 24.12 6.48 53.48
CA GLU A 105 23.04 6.25 54.43
C GLU A 105 21.66 6.45 53.81
N TRP A 106 21.53 7.25 52.75
CA TRP A 106 20.25 7.61 52.15
C TRP A 106 20.20 7.33 50.64
N VAL A 107 19.00 7.02 50.15
CA VAL A 107 18.70 6.91 48.72
C VAL A 107 17.45 7.72 48.39
N GLU A 108 17.46 8.48 47.29
CA GLU A 108 16.28 9.20 46.80
C GLU A 108 15.29 8.20 46.20
N THR A 109 14.02 8.23 46.62
CA THR A 109 13.03 7.20 46.23
C THR A 109 11.84 7.70 45.43
N ALA A 110 11.67 9.03 45.30
CA ALA A 110 10.63 9.61 44.46
C ALA A 110 11.25 10.49 43.37
N LEU A 111 10.83 10.28 42.13
CA LEU A 111 11.22 11.12 40.99
C LEU A 111 10.44 12.44 41.05
N THR A 112 11.15 13.57 41.14
CA THR A 112 10.52 14.89 40.95
C THR A 112 9.99 15.04 39.52
N ARG A 113 9.04 15.95 39.28
CA ARG A 113 8.56 16.24 37.91
C ARG A 113 9.69 16.61 36.95
N GLU A 114 10.67 17.37 37.43
CA GLU A 114 11.85 17.75 36.63
C GLU A 114 12.76 16.56 36.37
N ALA A 115 12.99 15.70 37.37
CA ALA A 115 13.72 14.44 37.17
C ALA A 115 13.00 13.51 36.19
N LEU A 116 11.66 13.47 36.22
CA LEU A 116 10.84 12.69 35.30
C LEU A 116 10.94 13.22 33.87
N LYS A 117 10.97 14.55 33.67
CA LYS A 117 11.19 15.17 32.35
C LYS A 117 12.56 14.82 31.79
N THR A 118 13.61 14.92 32.60
CA THR A 118 14.97 14.53 32.20
C THR A 118 15.02 13.05 31.84
N LEU A 119 14.42 12.19 32.67
CA LEU A 119 14.36 10.75 32.39
C LEU A 119 13.58 10.44 31.11
N ILE A 120 12.44 11.11 30.87
CA ILE A 120 11.65 10.95 29.65
C ILE A 120 12.48 11.38 28.43
N GLN A 121 13.24 12.48 28.52
CA GLN A 121 14.12 12.93 27.44
C GLN A 121 15.30 11.98 27.19
N GLU A 122 15.87 11.38 28.23
CA GLU A 122 16.92 10.35 28.10
C GLU A 122 16.38 9.02 27.54
N GLN A 123 15.18 8.61 27.96
CA GLN A 123 14.55 7.33 27.57
C GLN A 123 13.87 7.36 26.20
N LEU A 124 13.47 8.55 25.70
CA LEU A 124 13.04 8.73 24.31
C LEU A 124 14.18 8.63 23.30
N GLY A 125 15.39 8.31 23.77
CA GLY A 125 16.57 8.03 22.97
C GLY A 125 17.22 9.31 22.47
N GLY A 126 18.55 9.29 22.35
CA GLY A 126 19.35 10.28 21.65
C GLY A 126 19.07 10.34 20.13
N GLY A 127 17.81 10.32 19.72
CA GLY A 127 17.31 10.71 18.41
C GLY A 127 17.07 12.22 18.40
N THR A 128 18.10 12.96 18.00
CA THR A 128 18.14 14.34 17.53
C THR A 128 16.81 15.11 17.47
N ILE A 129 16.35 15.66 18.60
CA ILE A 129 15.42 16.80 18.63
C ILE A 129 16.19 17.97 19.28
N ASN A 130 16.95 18.72 18.49
CA ASN A 130 17.65 19.93 18.95
C ASN A 130 16.66 21.10 19.00
N PHE A 131 15.85 21.15 20.06
CA PHE A 131 14.82 22.16 20.27
C PHE A 131 15.13 22.98 21.53
N GLY A 132 15.07 24.31 21.44
CA GLY A 132 15.29 25.21 22.59
C GLY A 132 14.60 26.55 22.43
N GLN A 133 14.53 27.35 23.50
CA GLN A 133 13.86 28.66 23.50
C GLN A 133 14.82 29.82 23.71
N TRP A 134 14.63 30.89 22.95
CA TRP A 134 15.38 32.14 23.07
C TRP A 134 14.43 33.34 22.93
N GLN A 135 14.84 34.50 23.44
CA GLN A 135 14.13 35.75 23.24
C GLN A 135 14.71 36.52 22.05
N TRP A 136 13.85 37.21 21.30
CA TRP A 136 14.29 38.08 20.22
C TRP A 136 14.93 39.36 20.75
N SER A 137 16.13 39.68 20.25
CA SER A 137 16.76 40.99 20.41
C SER A 137 16.68 41.77 19.10
N SER A 138 16.32 43.05 19.18
CA SER A 138 16.28 43.97 18.04
C SER A 138 17.64 44.57 17.69
N ALA A 139 18.71 44.18 18.38
CA ALA A 139 20.06 44.65 18.10
C ALA A 139 20.59 44.01 16.81
N THR A 140 21.08 44.83 15.88
CA THR A 140 21.69 44.37 14.61
C THR A 140 23.22 44.33 14.65
N SER A 141 23.80 44.79 15.75
CA SER A 141 25.25 44.83 15.99
C SER A 141 25.56 44.66 17.47
N GLY A 142 26.72 44.07 17.79
CA GLY A 142 27.10 43.74 19.16
C GLY A 142 26.62 42.35 19.59
N GLY A 143 27.09 41.86 20.74
CA GLY A 143 26.73 40.54 21.25
C GLY A 143 25.30 40.47 21.79
N VAL A 144 24.73 39.26 21.81
CA VAL A 144 23.43 39.01 22.44
C VAL A 144 23.58 38.66 23.93
N ALA A 145 22.63 39.10 24.75
CA ALA A 145 22.57 38.74 26.16
C ALA A 145 22.21 37.25 26.35
N ASN A 146 22.49 36.70 27.53
CA ASN A 146 22.11 35.32 27.88
C ASN A 146 20.61 35.09 27.66
N GLY A 147 20.25 34.00 26.97
CA GLY A 147 18.86 33.69 26.62
C GLY A 147 18.32 34.40 25.37
N TYR A 148 19.11 35.21 24.66
CA TYR A 148 18.66 35.94 23.46
C TYR A 148 19.27 35.42 22.16
N LEU A 149 18.57 35.70 21.05
CA LEU A 149 19.09 35.59 19.69
C LEU A 149 18.79 36.86 18.89
N ALA A 150 19.59 37.13 17.86
CA ALA A 150 19.44 38.28 16.96
C ALA A 150 19.96 37.96 15.56
N LEU A 151 19.65 38.81 14.59
CA LEU A 151 20.25 38.83 13.26
C LEU A 151 21.12 40.07 13.11
N ASN A 152 22.12 40.01 12.22
CA ASN A 152 22.99 41.15 11.92
C ASN A 152 22.33 42.25 11.07
N THR A 153 21.03 42.15 10.83
CA THR A 153 20.22 43.08 10.04
C THR A 153 18.78 43.06 10.53
N THR A 154 18.02 44.10 10.20
CA THR A 154 16.62 44.23 10.59
C THR A 154 15.71 43.31 9.78
N ASN A 155 16.01 43.07 8.49
CA ASN A 155 15.21 42.21 7.63
C ASN A 155 15.75 40.77 7.60
N PRO A 156 14.99 39.76 8.06
CA PRO A 156 15.42 38.36 8.05
C PRO A 156 15.91 37.85 6.70
N ALA A 157 15.36 38.34 5.58
CA ALA A 157 15.76 37.92 4.25
C ALA A 157 17.21 38.30 3.89
N ASP A 158 17.73 39.37 4.50
CA ASP A 158 19.05 39.92 4.20
C ASP A 158 20.12 39.45 5.21
N ALA A 159 19.75 38.58 6.15
CA ALA A 159 20.65 38.16 7.22
C ALA A 159 21.77 37.26 6.72
N THR A 160 23.00 37.64 7.05
CA THR A 160 24.21 36.86 6.76
C THR A 160 24.82 36.24 8.02
N SER A 161 24.37 36.66 9.20
CA SER A 161 24.78 36.08 10.49
C SER A 161 23.63 36.10 11.50
N LEU A 162 23.44 34.98 12.19
CA LEU A 162 22.55 34.82 13.32
C LEU A 162 23.38 34.71 14.61
N LEU A 163 23.12 35.60 15.57
CA LEU A 163 23.76 35.64 16.87
C LEU A 163 22.89 34.86 17.86
N ILE A 164 23.44 33.86 18.54
CA ILE A 164 22.67 33.04 19.49
C ILE A 164 23.45 32.84 20.79
N ALA A 165 22.81 33.16 21.92
CA ALA A 165 23.37 32.93 23.24
C ALA A 165 23.54 31.42 23.51
N LYS A 166 24.62 31.05 24.22
CA LYS A 166 24.88 29.66 24.59
C LYS A 166 23.87 29.13 25.60
N SER A 167 23.31 30.00 26.43
CA SER A 167 22.19 29.69 27.32
C SER A 167 20.86 30.08 26.66
N SER A 168 19.87 29.22 26.86
CA SER A 168 18.48 29.45 26.45
C SER A 168 17.77 30.43 27.40
N ALA A 169 16.62 30.96 26.98
CA ALA A 169 15.73 31.76 27.82
C ALA A 169 15.17 30.97 29.03
N GLU A 170 15.26 29.64 28.99
CA GLU A 170 14.87 28.73 30.07
C GLU A 170 16.00 28.47 31.08
N GLY A 171 17.19 29.07 30.87
CA GLY A 171 18.36 28.89 31.74
C GLY A 171 19.14 27.60 31.49
N LEU A 172 18.79 26.83 30.44
CA LEU A 172 19.50 25.61 30.04
C LEU A 172 20.73 25.93 29.19
N ASP A 173 21.79 25.15 29.34
CA ASP A 173 23.02 25.28 28.57
C ASP A 173 22.95 24.52 27.23
N TYR A 174 23.06 25.25 26.12
CA TYR A 174 23.15 24.75 24.75
C TYR A 174 24.55 24.95 24.14
N SER A 175 25.56 25.30 24.95
CA SER A 175 26.93 25.57 24.52
C SER A 175 27.52 24.47 23.64
N ARG A 176 27.22 23.20 23.90
CA ARG A 176 27.70 22.08 23.08
C ARG A 176 26.83 21.85 21.84
N ILE A 177 25.51 21.97 21.95
CA ILE A 177 24.57 21.74 20.85
C ILE A 177 24.74 22.79 19.76
N VAL A 178 24.81 24.07 20.12
CA VAL A 178 25.07 25.16 19.16
C VAL A 178 26.44 24.99 18.49
N ALA A 179 27.43 24.40 19.18
CA ALA A 179 28.75 24.16 18.60
C ALA A 179 28.76 23.06 17.51
N LEU A 180 27.72 22.22 17.48
CA LEU A 180 27.61 21.13 16.51
C LEU A 180 27.06 21.60 15.16
N LEU A 181 26.54 22.82 15.07
CA LEU A 181 26.06 23.40 13.82
C LEU A 181 27.20 23.48 12.79
N ARG A 182 26.90 23.13 11.55
CA ARG A 182 27.85 23.17 10.42
C ARG A 182 27.17 23.71 9.17
N ALA A 183 27.99 24.11 8.20
CA ALA A 183 27.49 24.49 6.88
C ALA A 183 26.53 23.41 6.31
N GLY A 184 25.36 23.84 5.87
CA GLY A 184 24.25 23.00 5.39
C GLY A 184 23.12 22.82 6.41
N ASP A 185 23.39 22.96 7.71
CA ASP A 185 22.37 22.80 8.75
C ASP A 185 21.29 23.87 8.62
N THR A 186 20.11 23.60 9.14
CA THR A 186 18.97 24.51 9.07
C THR A 186 18.52 24.92 10.47
N LEU A 187 18.40 26.23 10.67
CA LEU A 187 17.86 26.86 11.86
C LEU A 187 16.45 27.37 11.56
N CYS A 188 15.45 26.78 12.20
CA CYS A 188 14.07 27.26 12.16
C CYS A 188 13.78 28.04 13.43
N VAL A 189 13.30 29.28 13.29
CA VAL A 189 12.97 30.18 14.40
C VAL A 189 11.50 30.55 14.28
N GLN A 190 10.71 30.27 15.31
CA GLN A 190 9.27 30.51 15.29
C GLN A 190 8.78 31.18 16.58
N SER A 191 7.82 32.09 16.50
CA SER A 191 7.17 32.66 17.69
C SER A 191 6.43 31.58 18.48
N ARG A 192 6.73 31.48 19.78
CA ARG A 192 6.17 30.45 20.68
C ARG A 192 4.64 30.54 20.80
N SER A 193 4.10 31.75 20.86
CA SER A 193 2.66 31.98 20.91
C SER A 193 2.08 32.10 19.50
N GLY A 194 1.31 31.11 19.06
CA GLY A 194 0.49 31.21 17.84
C GLY A 194 1.23 31.06 16.50
N GLY A 195 2.56 30.91 16.49
CA GLY A 195 3.33 30.61 15.27
C GLY A 195 3.32 31.70 14.19
N THR A 196 2.84 32.91 14.50
CA THR A 196 2.61 34.02 13.56
C THR A 196 3.88 34.50 12.86
N VAL A 197 5.04 34.38 13.49
CA VAL A 197 6.35 34.68 12.88
C VAL A 197 7.16 33.40 12.79
N ALA A 198 7.64 33.05 11.59
CA ALA A 198 8.46 31.86 11.37
C ALA A 198 9.49 32.12 10.28
N HIS A 199 10.77 31.86 10.56
CA HIS A 199 11.86 32.03 9.61
C HIS A 199 12.77 30.81 9.61
N ARG A 200 13.30 30.48 8.44
CA ARG A 200 14.22 29.37 8.22
C ARG A 200 15.49 29.87 7.58
N PHE A 201 16.61 29.52 8.19
CA PHE A 201 17.95 29.88 7.77
C PHE A 201 18.77 28.63 7.51
N ARG A 202 19.67 28.68 6.52
CA ARG A 202 20.67 27.65 6.29
C ARG A 202 22.02 28.17 6.75
N VAL A 203 22.74 27.38 7.54
CA VAL A 203 24.10 27.69 7.98
C VAL A 203 25.05 27.57 6.78
N THR A 204 25.95 28.54 6.60
CA THR A 204 26.80 28.63 5.39
C THR A 204 28.29 28.39 5.65
N GLY A 205 28.72 28.33 6.91
CA GLY A 205 30.13 28.19 7.26
C GLY A 205 30.36 27.92 8.75
N ASP A 206 31.62 28.05 9.18
CA ASP A 206 32.02 27.84 10.57
C ASP A 206 31.50 28.94 11.51
N LEU A 207 31.15 28.54 12.73
CA LEU A 207 30.64 29.45 13.75
C LEU A 207 31.80 30.16 14.46
N VAL A 208 31.60 31.44 14.77
CA VAL A 208 32.55 32.21 15.59
C VAL A 208 32.10 32.20 17.04
N ASP A 209 32.94 31.68 17.94
CA ASP A 209 32.70 31.74 19.39
C ASP A 209 33.09 33.12 19.94
N SER A 210 32.17 33.78 20.64
CA SER A 210 32.36 35.11 21.23
C SER A 210 32.15 35.11 22.74
N GLY A 211 32.44 33.99 23.40
CA GLY A 211 32.35 33.84 24.85
C GLY A 211 30.95 33.43 25.30
N THR A 212 30.02 34.38 25.45
CA THR A 212 28.64 34.11 25.93
C THR A 212 27.67 33.70 24.82
N TYR A 213 28.01 34.01 23.57
CA TYR A 213 27.21 33.72 22.39
C TYR A 213 28.09 33.19 21.24
N ARG A 214 27.44 32.67 20.20
CA ARG A 214 28.10 32.35 18.92
C ARG A 214 27.46 33.11 17.77
N SER A 215 28.28 33.48 16.80
CA SER A 215 27.84 34.01 15.51
C SER A 215 27.79 32.86 14.51
N VAL A 216 26.60 32.60 13.98
CA VAL A 216 26.34 31.53 13.01
C VAL A 216 26.19 32.17 11.63
N PRO A 217 27.11 31.94 10.68
CA PRO A 217 26.94 32.44 9.32
C PRO A 217 25.75 31.72 8.68
N VAL A 218 24.80 32.50 8.15
CA VAL A 218 23.54 31.98 7.62
C VAL A 218 23.18 32.61 6.28
N VAL A 219 22.30 31.95 5.54
CA VAL A 219 21.53 32.51 4.42
C VAL A 219 20.05 32.24 4.65
N TYR A 220 19.20 33.20 4.29
CA TYR A 220 17.77 33.04 4.37
C TYR A 220 17.25 31.97 3.40
N VAL A 221 16.30 31.15 3.84
CA VAL A 221 15.66 30.11 3.02
C VAL A 221 14.20 30.45 2.74
N SER A 222 13.43 30.71 3.79
CA SER A 222 11.98 30.93 3.70
C SER A 222 11.41 31.43 5.03
N GLY A 223 10.26 32.11 5.02
CA GLY A 223 9.60 32.54 6.26
C GLY A 223 8.38 33.43 6.01
N ALA A 224 7.68 33.76 7.10
CA ALA A 224 6.47 34.58 7.11
C ALA A 224 6.35 35.36 8.44
N GLY A 225 5.51 36.40 8.46
CA GLY A 225 5.15 37.14 9.69
C GLY A 225 6.03 38.34 10.03
N GLY A 226 6.99 38.72 9.17
CA GLY A 226 7.85 39.90 9.38
C GLY A 226 8.90 39.70 10.48
N VAL A 227 9.41 40.80 11.04
CA VAL A 227 10.45 40.76 12.09
C VAL A 227 9.79 40.46 13.44
N PRO A 228 10.33 39.53 14.27
CA PRO A 228 9.80 39.32 15.61
C PRO A 228 9.84 40.61 16.44
N THR A 229 8.86 40.80 17.33
CA THR A 229 8.84 41.94 18.25
C THR A 229 9.93 41.80 19.31
N ALA A 230 10.45 42.92 19.83
CA ALA A 230 11.48 42.89 20.87
C ALA A 230 11.00 42.07 22.09
N ASN A 231 11.88 41.21 22.60
CA ASN A 231 11.64 40.27 23.71
C ASN A 231 10.60 39.16 23.43
N ALA A 232 10.16 38.99 22.18
CA ALA A 232 9.29 37.88 21.81
C ALA A 232 9.97 36.54 22.13
N GLN A 233 9.23 35.59 22.74
CA GLN A 233 9.73 34.24 22.93
C GLN A 233 9.68 33.46 21.62
N LEU A 234 10.83 32.91 21.24
CA LEU A 234 11.05 32.15 20.04
C LEU A 234 11.41 30.70 20.40
N GLN A 235 10.82 29.77 19.68
CA GLN A 235 11.24 28.38 19.61
C GLN A 235 12.23 28.24 18.46
N VAL A 236 13.37 27.61 18.75
CA VAL A 236 14.44 27.36 17.79
C VAL A 236 14.61 25.86 17.63
N LEU A 237 14.44 25.40 16.40
CA LEU A 237 14.72 24.03 15.99
C LEU A 237 15.99 24.02 15.14
N MET A 238 16.98 23.25 15.57
CA MET A 238 18.24 23.07 14.85
C MET A 238 18.24 21.71 14.16
N THR A 239 18.08 21.71 12.86
CA THR A 239 18.08 20.49 12.06
C THR A 239 19.41 20.33 11.34
N PRO A 240 20.13 19.22 11.56
CA PRO A 240 21.31 18.92 10.74
C PRO A 240 20.96 18.92 9.24
N ALA A 241 21.93 19.27 8.40
CA ALA A 241 21.89 19.13 6.96
C ALA A 241 21.68 17.64 6.63
N GLY A 242 20.42 17.23 6.47
CA GLY A 242 20.07 15.81 6.51
C GLY A 242 18.64 15.49 6.94
N GLY A 243 17.83 16.48 7.31
CA GLY A 243 16.36 16.40 7.18
C GLY A 243 15.87 16.37 5.71
N THR A 244 16.79 16.14 4.77
CA THR A 244 16.58 15.89 3.34
C THR A 244 17.12 14.49 3.06
N VAL A 245 16.42 13.70 2.24
CA VAL A 245 16.83 12.35 1.81
C VAL A 245 18.34 12.33 1.54
N PRO A 246 19.13 11.42 2.16
CA PRO A 246 20.58 11.43 2.03
C PRO A 246 20.99 11.32 0.55
N ALA A 247 21.86 12.21 0.09
CA ALA A 247 22.45 12.17 -1.24
C ALA A 247 23.86 11.56 -1.15
N ALA A 248 24.17 10.60 -2.00
CA ALA A 248 25.49 9.98 -2.05
C ALA A 248 26.54 10.99 -2.54
N SER A 249 27.68 11.09 -1.85
CA SER A 249 28.84 11.88 -2.29
C SER A 249 29.81 11.01 -3.11
N THR A 250 30.75 11.65 -3.82
CA THR A 250 31.84 10.94 -4.52
C THR A 250 32.68 10.07 -3.60
N THR A 251 32.83 10.46 -2.33
CA THR A 251 33.60 9.72 -1.31
C THR A 251 32.89 8.46 -0.82
N ASP A 252 31.55 8.46 -0.84
CA ASP A 252 30.76 7.31 -0.40
C ASP A 252 30.86 6.12 -1.37
N SER A 253 31.20 6.36 -2.63
CA SER A 253 31.48 5.31 -3.62
C SER A 253 32.80 4.56 -3.39
N GLN A 254 33.73 5.21 -2.70
CA GLN A 254 35.07 4.66 -2.40
C GLN A 254 35.17 4.01 -1.01
N THR A 255 34.17 4.20 -0.14
CA THR A 255 34.19 3.65 1.23
C THR A 255 34.14 2.12 1.20
N ASP A 256 35.22 1.46 1.62
CA ASP A 256 35.27 0.00 1.71
C ASP A 256 34.38 -0.51 2.86
N PHE A 257 33.37 -1.33 2.52
CA PHE A 257 32.49 -1.95 3.52
C PHE A 257 33.24 -2.84 4.52
N ASN A 258 34.39 -3.42 4.17
CA ASN A 258 35.19 -4.23 5.10
C ASN A 258 35.82 -3.40 6.21
N ALA A 259 36.09 -2.11 5.95
CA ALA A 259 36.68 -1.19 6.91
C ALA A 259 35.68 -0.68 7.96
N VAL A 260 34.38 -0.97 7.79
CA VAL A 260 33.32 -0.51 8.69
C VAL A 260 33.11 -1.51 9.84
N LEU A 261 33.86 -1.32 10.93
CA LEU A 261 33.88 -2.23 12.09
C LEU A 261 33.11 -1.69 13.31
N GLU A 262 32.77 -0.41 13.33
CA GLU A 262 32.07 0.19 14.46
C GLU A 262 30.58 -0.14 14.44
N PRO A 263 30.00 -0.69 15.53
CA PRO A 263 28.58 -0.95 15.62
C PRO A 263 27.76 0.35 15.57
N GLY A 264 26.65 0.34 14.84
CA GLY A 264 25.76 1.49 14.74
C GLY A 264 25.02 1.58 13.41
N TRP A 265 24.12 2.56 13.35
CA TRP A 265 23.45 2.98 12.12
C TRP A 265 24.33 3.96 11.34
N TYR A 266 24.52 3.70 10.05
CA TYR A 266 25.26 4.57 9.15
C TYR A 266 24.27 5.27 8.22
N PRO A 267 23.90 6.53 8.52
CA PRO A 267 22.83 7.24 7.82
C PRO A 267 23.21 7.70 6.40
N ARG A 268 24.48 7.56 6.00
CA ARG A 268 24.97 7.92 4.66
C ARG A 268 24.73 6.78 3.66
N LEU A 269 24.46 7.14 2.41
CA LEU A 269 24.35 6.17 1.31
C LEU A 269 25.74 5.75 0.86
N LEU A 270 26.12 4.50 1.11
CA LEU A 270 27.38 3.91 0.67
C LEU A 270 27.20 3.21 -0.68
N GLY A 271 28.16 3.37 -1.58
CA GLY A 271 28.13 2.76 -2.91
C GLY A 271 28.17 3.77 -4.06
N GLY A 272 27.92 3.29 -5.27
CA GLY A 272 28.02 4.07 -6.49
C GLY A 272 27.51 3.32 -7.72
N ALA A 273 27.59 3.95 -8.89
CA ALA A 273 27.33 3.26 -10.17
C ALA A 273 28.38 2.17 -10.42
N ALA A 274 28.00 1.12 -11.15
CA ALA A 274 28.94 0.08 -11.59
C ALA A 274 30.16 0.70 -12.29
N GLY A 275 31.35 0.23 -11.93
CA GLY A 275 32.63 0.82 -12.33
C GLY A 275 33.23 1.79 -11.30
N SER A 276 32.39 2.46 -10.50
CA SER A 276 32.82 3.39 -9.44
C SER A 276 32.68 2.83 -8.02
N ARG A 277 32.15 1.61 -7.87
CA ARG A 277 31.93 0.97 -6.56
C ARG A 277 33.24 0.45 -5.98
N ASN A 278 33.37 0.46 -4.66
CA ASN A 278 34.45 -0.24 -3.95
C ASN A 278 34.39 -1.77 -4.19
N ALA A 279 35.52 -2.45 -3.99
CA ALA A 279 35.66 -3.89 -4.27
C ALA A 279 34.76 -4.79 -3.42
N ASN A 280 34.34 -4.35 -2.23
CA ASN A 280 33.53 -5.11 -1.28
C ASN A 280 32.06 -4.68 -1.27
N HIS A 281 31.62 -3.98 -2.32
CA HIS A 281 30.23 -3.58 -2.48
C HIS A 281 29.31 -4.82 -2.51
N PRO A 282 28.12 -4.78 -1.88
CA PRO A 282 27.25 -5.95 -1.77
C PRO A 282 26.86 -6.63 -3.10
N ASP A 283 26.74 -5.84 -4.17
CA ASP A 283 26.46 -6.33 -5.54
C ASP A 283 27.69 -6.33 -6.47
N GLY A 284 28.89 -6.13 -5.92
CA GLY A 284 30.11 -5.98 -6.72
C GLY A 284 29.98 -4.91 -7.80
N GLN A 285 30.49 -5.20 -9.01
CA GLN A 285 30.48 -4.29 -10.16
C GLN A 285 29.32 -4.53 -11.16
N VAL A 286 28.29 -5.27 -10.77
CA VAL A 286 27.15 -5.56 -11.66
C VAL A 286 26.28 -4.32 -11.84
N ALA A 287 26.03 -3.90 -13.08
CA ALA A 287 25.17 -2.75 -13.36
C ALA A 287 23.72 -2.99 -12.92
N MET A 288 23.08 -1.95 -12.38
CA MET A 288 21.68 -2.01 -11.97
C MET A 288 20.78 -2.20 -13.20
N GLN A 289 20.06 -3.33 -13.25
CA GLN A 289 19.03 -3.61 -14.25
C GLN A 289 17.66 -3.77 -13.58
N LYS A 290 16.59 -3.40 -14.28
CA LYS A 290 15.22 -3.59 -13.78
C LYS A 290 14.97 -5.07 -13.46
N GLY A 291 14.55 -5.37 -12.24
CA GLY A 291 14.29 -6.74 -11.76
C GLY A 291 15.50 -7.58 -11.39
N SER A 292 16.71 -7.02 -11.40
CA SER A 292 17.95 -7.76 -11.05
C SER A 292 18.19 -7.93 -9.54
N GLY A 293 17.45 -7.23 -8.67
CA GLY A 293 17.71 -7.24 -7.23
C GLY A 293 18.92 -6.42 -6.78
N THR A 294 19.67 -5.83 -7.71
CA THR A 294 20.88 -5.04 -7.46
C THR A 294 20.57 -3.56 -7.24
N THR A 295 21.36 -2.88 -6.39
CA THR A 295 21.27 -1.41 -6.24
C THR A 295 22.64 -0.75 -6.26
N ASN A 296 22.65 0.55 -6.57
CA ASN A 296 23.85 1.37 -6.56
C ASN A 296 24.22 1.84 -5.14
N TYR A 297 23.25 1.96 -4.23
CA TYR A 297 23.47 2.60 -2.94
C TYR A 297 22.78 1.84 -1.80
N TYR A 298 23.47 1.77 -0.66
CA TYR A 298 23.01 1.09 0.54
C TYR A 298 23.16 1.97 1.78
N TRP A 299 22.19 1.92 2.68
CA TRP A 299 22.43 2.24 4.09
C TRP A 299 23.02 1.02 4.78
N LEU A 300 23.78 1.23 5.85
CA LEU A 300 24.44 0.16 6.57
C LEU A 300 24.06 0.17 8.05
N LEU A 301 23.73 -1.00 8.58
CA LEU A 301 23.62 -1.27 10.01
C LEU A 301 24.70 -2.28 10.38
N VAL A 302 25.49 -1.95 11.39
CA VAL A 302 26.49 -2.86 11.96
C VAL A 302 26.09 -3.21 13.39
N VAL A 303 25.95 -4.49 13.67
CA VAL A 303 25.57 -5.01 14.99
C VAL A 303 26.71 -5.86 15.54
N ARG A 304 27.00 -5.74 16.84
CA ARG A 304 28.00 -6.57 17.52
C ARG A 304 27.33 -7.70 18.28
N TYR A 305 27.89 -8.90 18.14
CA TYR A 305 27.58 -10.03 19.00
C TYR A 305 28.89 -10.64 19.50
N SER A 306 29.26 -10.36 20.76
CA SER A 306 30.56 -10.71 21.32
C SER A 306 31.72 -10.15 20.47
N SER A 307 32.68 -10.99 20.06
CA SER A 307 33.78 -10.64 19.15
C SER A 307 33.40 -10.62 17.65
N ASN A 308 32.17 -10.97 17.31
CA ASN A 308 31.68 -11.02 15.94
C ASN A 308 30.85 -9.79 15.58
N LEU A 309 30.80 -9.45 14.29
CA LEU A 309 29.95 -8.39 13.75
C LEU A 309 28.96 -8.95 12.72
N ILE A 310 27.81 -8.29 12.62
CA ILE A 310 26.81 -8.50 11.57
C ILE A 310 26.69 -7.19 10.82
N GLN A 311 26.85 -7.24 9.50
CA GLN A 311 26.60 -6.12 8.61
C GLN A 311 25.30 -6.38 7.85
N VAL A 312 24.39 -5.41 7.86
CA VAL A 312 23.14 -5.42 7.09
C VAL A 312 23.15 -4.19 6.18
N ALA A 313 23.08 -4.42 4.88
CA ALA A 313 22.99 -3.37 3.87
C ALA A 313 21.53 -3.26 3.38
N LEU A 314 20.92 -2.11 3.65
CA LEU A 314 19.55 -1.79 3.27
C LEU A 314 19.54 -0.99 1.97
N PRO A 315 18.90 -1.47 0.90
CA PRO A 315 18.98 -0.85 -0.41
C PRO A 315 18.26 0.50 -0.45
N TYR A 316 18.87 1.48 -1.10
CA TYR A 316 18.22 2.72 -1.49
C TYR A 316 17.80 2.66 -2.95
N VAL A 317 16.59 3.16 -3.25
CA VAL A 317 16.06 3.27 -4.60
C VAL A 317 15.44 4.65 -4.76
N SER A 318 15.86 5.39 -5.78
CA SER A 318 15.37 6.75 -6.07
C SER A 318 14.16 6.77 -7.03
N SER A 319 13.82 5.64 -7.65
CA SER A 319 12.63 5.48 -8.51
C SER A 319 11.44 4.89 -7.75
N ALA A 320 10.22 5.23 -8.17
CA ALA A 320 8.95 4.79 -7.56
C ALA A 320 8.69 3.27 -7.56
N ASP A 321 9.56 2.47 -8.21
CA ASP A 321 9.47 1.02 -8.22
C ASP A 321 10.26 0.42 -7.04
N THR A 322 9.55 0.13 -5.95
CA THR A 322 10.08 -0.46 -4.70
C THR A 322 10.04 -1.99 -4.71
N THR A 323 9.59 -2.62 -5.79
CA THR A 323 9.18 -4.03 -5.78
C THR A 323 10.34 -5.04 -5.88
N LEU A 324 11.57 -4.58 -6.19
CA LEU A 324 12.62 -5.46 -6.72
C LEU A 324 14.05 -5.25 -6.15
N VAL A 325 14.21 -4.82 -4.89
CA VAL A 325 15.55 -4.70 -4.26
C VAL A 325 15.80 -5.74 -3.19
N THR A 326 17.05 -6.22 -3.09
CA THR A 326 17.46 -7.21 -2.09
C THR A 326 18.14 -6.54 -0.91
N MET A 327 17.69 -6.86 0.31
CA MET A 327 18.48 -6.60 1.50
C MET A 327 19.66 -7.55 1.51
N LYS A 328 20.84 -7.07 1.93
CA LYS A 328 22.05 -7.89 2.01
C LYS A 328 22.52 -7.99 3.43
N PHE A 329 23.14 -9.10 3.78
CA PHE A 329 23.80 -9.25 5.07
C PHE A 329 25.07 -10.09 4.96
N ARG A 330 25.95 -9.94 5.95
CA ARG A 330 27.13 -10.79 6.12
C ARG A 330 27.62 -10.78 7.57
N LEU A 331 28.50 -11.71 7.89
CA LEU A 331 29.01 -11.93 9.24
C LEU A 331 30.53 -11.75 9.26
N LEU A 332 31.06 -11.16 10.32
CA LEU A 332 32.49 -11.16 10.64
C LEU A 332 32.72 -12.19 11.75
N GLY A 333 33.50 -13.22 11.45
CA GLY A 333 33.91 -14.25 12.40
C GLY A 333 35.38 -14.62 12.20
N GLY A 334 36.14 -14.75 13.29
CA GLY A 334 37.57 -15.06 13.21
C GLY A 334 38.40 -14.00 12.45
N GLY A 335 37.97 -12.74 12.49
CA GLY A 335 38.64 -11.62 11.80
C GLY A 335 38.39 -11.54 10.29
N THR A 336 37.56 -12.41 9.71
CA THR A 336 37.29 -12.45 8.25
C THR A 336 35.80 -12.26 7.96
N TRP A 337 35.49 -11.37 7.01
CA TRP A 337 34.12 -11.15 6.54
C TRP A 337 33.66 -12.31 5.66
N SER A 338 32.46 -12.83 5.90
CA SER A 338 31.81 -13.75 4.99
C SER A 338 31.43 -13.03 3.68
N PRO A 339 31.23 -13.78 2.57
CA PRO A 339 30.59 -13.22 1.39
C PRO A 339 29.23 -12.61 1.74
N TRP A 340 28.81 -11.60 0.96
CA TRP A 340 27.47 -11.04 1.05
C TRP A 340 26.42 -12.10 0.71
N ARG A 341 25.34 -12.12 1.50
CA ARG A 341 24.16 -12.96 1.29
C ARG A 341 22.95 -12.06 1.03
N SER A 342 22.14 -12.44 0.06
CA SER A 342 20.90 -11.72 -0.29
C SER A 342 19.73 -12.32 0.48
N ILE A 343 18.90 -11.46 1.06
CA ILE A 343 17.54 -11.80 1.47
C ILE A 343 16.65 -11.40 0.29
N LEU A 344 16.16 -12.41 -0.44
CA LEU A 344 15.35 -12.22 -1.64
C LEU A 344 13.89 -11.96 -1.26
N HIS A 345 13.26 -11.01 -1.95
CA HIS A 345 11.80 -10.91 -2.03
C HIS A 345 11.29 -11.99 -3.01
N ALA A 346 10.08 -12.52 -2.81
CA ALA A 346 9.52 -13.57 -3.67
C ALA A 346 9.42 -13.16 -5.16
N ASP A 347 9.42 -11.85 -5.43
CA ASP A 347 9.32 -11.27 -6.77
C ASP A 347 10.70 -10.99 -7.42
N ASN A 348 11.82 -11.13 -6.70
CA ASN A 348 13.19 -10.99 -7.24
C ASN A 348 13.63 -12.23 -8.04
N THR A 349 12.85 -12.56 -9.07
CA THR A 349 12.93 -13.83 -9.82
C THR A 349 13.88 -13.79 -11.02
N GLN A 350 14.87 -12.89 -11.05
CA GLN A 350 16.05 -13.16 -11.87
C GLN A 350 16.88 -14.28 -11.22
N GLY A 351 16.45 -15.52 -11.42
CA GLY A 351 17.31 -16.70 -11.28
C GLY A 351 16.94 -17.75 -10.23
N THR A 352 15.83 -17.65 -9.50
CA THR A 352 15.45 -18.70 -8.53
C THR A 352 14.04 -19.21 -8.78
N GLY A 353 13.90 -20.19 -9.68
CA GLY A 353 12.65 -20.91 -9.89
C GLY A 353 12.58 -21.52 -11.29
N PHE A 354 11.93 -20.83 -12.23
CA PHE A 354 11.84 -21.19 -13.64
C PHE A 354 11.58 -19.90 -14.44
N PRO A 355 12.28 -19.65 -15.57
CA PRO A 355 11.95 -18.51 -16.45
C PRO A 355 10.48 -18.48 -16.88
N ALA A 356 9.94 -17.31 -17.21
CA ALA A 356 8.61 -17.20 -17.81
C ALA A 356 8.53 -18.07 -19.09
N ALA A 357 7.35 -18.62 -19.34
CA ALA A 357 7.10 -19.60 -20.41
C ALA A 357 7.84 -20.95 -20.28
N SER A 358 8.53 -21.22 -19.15
CA SER A 358 9.06 -22.56 -18.87
C SER A 358 7.93 -23.59 -18.78
N VAL A 359 8.21 -24.80 -19.29
CA VAL A 359 7.23 -25.88 -19.36
C VAL A 359 7.56 -26.96 -18.35
N MET A 360 6.55 -27.48 -17.64
CA MET A 360 6.70 -28.54 -16.65
C MET A 360 5.55 -29.55 -16.78
N TRP A 361 5.82 -30.82 -16.52
CA TRP A 361 4.78 -31.84 -16.37
C TRP A 361 4.27 -31.84 -14.93
N TRP A 362 2.95 -31.87 -14.76
CA TRP A 362 2.29 -31.85 -13.46
C TRP A 362 1.32 -33.02 -13.31
N SER A 363 1.37 -33.72 -12.18
CA SER A 363 0.64 -34.97 -11.97
C SER A 363 -0.87 -34.79 -11.83
N LEU A 364 -1.34 -33.66 -11.30
CA LEU A 364 -2.76 -33.44 -11.03
C LEU A 364 -3.23 -32.05 -11.45
N ARG A 365 -4.07 -31.99 -12.48
CA ARG A 365 -4.57 -30.74 -13.08
C ARG A 365 -5.34 -29.83 -12.11
N SER A 366 -6.08 -30.39 -11.16
CA SER A 366 -6.83 -29.59 -10.19
C SER A 366 -5.94 -28.93 -9.13
N SER A 367 -4.67 -29.33 -9.02
CA SER A 367 -3.71 -28.79 -8.05
C SER A 367 -2.55 -28.03 -8.73
N ILE A 368 -2.79 -27.45 -9.92
CA ILE A 368 -1.78 -26.64 -10.60
C ILE A 368 -1.37 -25.49 -9.66
N PRO A 369 -0.06 -25.32 -9.37
CA PRO A 369 0.40 -24.30 -8.45
C PRO A 369 0.14 -22.88 -8.95
N ALA A 370 0.03 -21.93 -8.02
CA ALA A 370 -0.14 -20.52 -8.35
C ALA A 370 1.02 -19.99 -9.24
N GLY A 371 0.66 -19.15 -10.22
CA GLY A 371 1.59 -18.62 -11.22
C GLY A 371 1.95 -19.61 -12.32
N TRP A 372 1.18 -20.69 -12.47
CA TRP A 372 1.24 -21.62 -13.60
C TRP A 372 -0.13 -21.72 -14.26
N ALA A 373 -0.16 -22.00 -15.56
CA ALA A 373 -1.38 -22.26 -16.31
C ALA A 373 -1.23 -23.54 -17.14
N PRO A 374 -2.32 -24.29 -17.38
CA PRO A 374 -2.28 -25.43 -18.30
C PRO A 374 -2.00 -24.95 -19.74
N ALA A 375 -1.29 -25.76 -20.52
CA ALA A 375 -1.07 -25.51 -21.94
C ALA A 375 -2.18 -26.16 -22.78
N ASP A 376 -3.37 -25.54 -22.79
CA ASP A 376 -4.58 -26.09 -23.41
C ASP A 376 -5.01 -25.33 -24.68
N GLY A 377 -4.16 -24.43 -25.20
CA GLY A 377 -4.51 -23.60 -26.35
C GLY A 377 -5.42 -22.41 -26.03
N GLN A 378 -5.61 -22.07 -24.75
CA GLN A 378 -6.53 -21.01 -24.33
C GLN A 378 -5.98 -19.60 -24.59
N LEU A 379 -6.89 -18.63 -24.80
CA LEU A 379 -6.54 -17.20 -24.83
C LEU A 379 -6.42 -16.66 -23.40
N LEU A 380 -5.35 -15.93 -23.14
CA LEU A 380 -5.07 -15.28 -21.86
C LEU A 380 -4.81 -13.78 -22.06
N SER A 381 -5.04 -12.99 -21.01
CA SER A 381 -4.85 -11.54 -21.05
C SER A 381 -3.37 -11.16 -20.95
N ARG A 382 -2.92 -10.28 -21.85
CA ARG A 382 -1.56 -9.70 -21.82
C ARG A 382 -1.32 -8.88 -20.54
N ALA A 383 -2.36 -8.20 -20.05
CA ALA A 383 -2.27 -7.39 -18.84
C ALA A 383 -2.14 -8.25 -17.57
N LEU A 384 -2.75 -9.45 -17.56
CA LEU A 384 -2.70 -10.35 -16.42
C LEU A 384 -1.42 -11.19 -16.37
N TYR A 385 -0.79 -11.42 -17.52
CA TYR A 385 0.45 -12.20 -17.64
C TYR A 385 1.51 -11.45 -18.45
N PRO A 386 1.97 -10.29 -17.94
CA PRO A 386 2.90 -9.43 -18.65
C PRO A 386 4.23 -10.12 -18.95
N ASP A 387 4.73 -10.98 -18.04
CA ASP A 387 6.01 -11.67 -18.19
C ASP A 387 6.00 -12.63 -19.40
N VAL A 388 4.93 -13.40 -19.55
CA VAL A 388 4.77 -14.30 -20.71
C VAL A 388 4.52 -13.49 -21.97
N TRP A 389 3.73 -12.41 -21.88
CA TRP A 389 3.50 -11.54 -23.04
C TRP A 389 4.80 -10.91 -23.56
N VAL A 390 5.68 -10.42 -22.69
CA VAL A 390 7.01 -9.92 -23.09
C VAL A 390 7.79 -11.02 -23.80
N THR A 391 7.78 -12.24 -23.26
CA THR A 391 8.46 -13.39 -23.86
C THR A 391 7.92 -13.72 -25.27
N VAL A 392 6.60 -13.69 -25.46
CA VAL A 392 5.94 -13.93 -26.75
C VAL A 392 6.20 -12.80 -27.75
N SER A 393 6.02 -11.54 -27.33
CA SER A 393 6.19 -10.36 -28.20
C SER A 393 7.63 -10.19 -28.67
N GLU A 394 8.62 -10.44 -27.80
CA GLU A 394 10.05 -10.42 -28.14
C GLU A 394 10.50 -11.64 -28.97
N GLY A 395 9.61 -12.61 -29.24
CA GLY A 395 9.93 -13.79 -30.05
C GLY A 395 10.89 -14.76 -29.34
N LYS A 396 10.89 -14.79 -28.00
CA LYS A 396 11.73 -15.69 -27.20
C LYS A 396 11.14 -17.10 -27.04
N VAL A 397 9.94 -17.32 -27.57
CA VAL A 397 9.26 -18.63 -27.64
C VAL A 397 8.75 -18.87 -29.06
N PRO A 398 8.55 -20.14 -29.47
CA PRO A 398 7.93 -20.47 -30.74
C PRO A 398 6.55 -19.80 -30.88
N LYS A 399 6.36 -19.03 -31.95
CA LYS A 399 5.11 -18.32 -32.22
C LYS A 399 4.67 -18.44 -33.67
N THR A 400 3.36 -18.41 -33.87
CA THR A 400 2.70 -18.40 -35.18
C THR A 400 1.55 -17.40 -35.17
N THR A 401 0.88 -17.20 -36.31
CA THR A 401 -0.28 -16.30 -36.40
C THR A 401 -1.55 -16.99 -35.90
N GLU A 402 -2.51 -16.23 -35.40
CA GLU A 402 -3.80 -16.76 -34.94
C GLU A 402 -4.55 -17.51 -36.06
N ALA A 403 -4.44 -17.01 -37.30
CA ALA A 403 -5.02 -17.65 -38.48
C ALA A 403 -4.40 -19.02 -38.74
N LEU A 404 -3.07 -19.12 -38.76
CA LEU A 404 -2.35 -20.38 -38.99
C LEU A 404 -2.59 -21.39 -37.85
N TRP A 405 -2.57 -20.92 -36.60
CA TRP A 405 -2.87 -21.75 -35.43
C TRP A 405 -4.26 -22.39 -35.52
N SER A 406 -5.24 -21.63 -36.02
CA SER A 406 -6.61 -22.08 -36.16
C SER A 406 -6.79 -23.06 -37.33
N SER A 407 -6.16 -22.78 -38.47
CA SER A 407 -6.34 -23.56 -39.70
C SER A 407 -5.48 -24.83 -39.77
N ASP A 408 -4.31 -24.82 -39.13
CA ASP A 408 -3.35 -25.92 -39.20
C ASP A 408 -3.06 -26.47 -37.78
N PRO A 409 -3.61 -27.65 -37.44
CA PRO A 409 -3.35 -28.30 -36.17
C PRO A 409 -1.87 -28.52 -35.85
N SER A 410 -0.98 -28.59 -36.85
CA SER A 410 0.46 -28.73 -36.63
C SER A 410 1.09 -27.50 -35.96
N GLN A 411 0.42 -26.35 -36.04
CA GLN A 411 0.91 -25.07 -35.51
C GLN A 411 0.58 -24.88 -34.02
N ARG A 412 -0.20 -25.77 -33.42
CA ARG A 412 -0.79 -25.56 -32.10
C ARG A 412 0.18 -25.71 -30.94
N GLY A 413 1.40 -26.20 -31.20
CA GLY A 413 2.51 -26.19 -30.23
C GLY A 413 3.16 -24.82 -30.06
N MET A 414 2.67 -23.78 -30.74
CA MET A 414 3.19 -22.42 -30.68
C MET A 414 2.23 -21.45 -29.96
N PHE A 415 2.81 -20.38 -29.43
CA PHE A 415 2.04 -19.22 -28.96
C PHE A 415 1.52 -18.41 -30.15
N THR A 416 0.50 -17.58 -29.91
CA THR A 416 0.09 -16.54 -30.86
C THR A 416 -0.07 -15.21 -30.14
N GLU A 417 -0.11 -14.13 -30.91
CA GLU A 417 -0.44 -12.80 -30.40
C GLU A 417 -1.96 -12.62 -30.16
N GLY A 418 -2.76 -13.69 -30.20
CA GLY A 418 -4.19 -13.65 -29.90
C GLY A 418 -4.97 -12.71 -30.82
N ASP A 419 -5.82 -11.87 -30.22
CA ASP A 419 -6.61 -10.84 -30.89
C ASP A 419 -5.80 -9.65 -31.44
N GLY A 420 -4.47 -9.66 -31.30
CA GLY A 420 -3.57 -8.59 -31.72
C GLY A 420 -3.49 -7.41 -30.74
N SER A 421 -4.35 -7.34 -29.71
CA SER A 421 -4.42 -6.18 -28.81
C SER A 421 -4.35 -6.53 -27.33
N THR A 422 -5.32 -7.29 -26.81
CA THR A 422 -5.53 -7.50 -25.37
C THR A 422 -5.13 -8.89 -24.89
N THR A 423 -5.00 -9.85 -25.81
CA THR A 423 -4.81 -11.27 -25.50
C THR A 423 -3.59 -11.87 -26.19
N PHE A 424 -3.14 -13.03 -25.69
CA PHE A 424 -2.22 -13.93 -26.38
C PHE A 424 -2.74 -15.36 -26.22
N ARG A 425 -2.40 -16.26 -27.15
CA ARG A 425 -2.81 -17.67 -27.05
C ARG A 425 -1.68 -18.53 -26.54
N MET A 426 -2.01 -19.43 -25.61
CA MET A 426 -1.11 -20.48 -25.15
C MET A 426 -0.94 -21.57 -26.21
N PRO A 427 0.18 -22.32 -26.21
CA PRO A 427 0.26 -23.57 -26.95
C PRO A 427 -0.70 -24.61 -26.36
N ASP A 428 -1.12 -25.57 -27.18
CA ASP A 428 -1.97 -26.70 -26.80
C ASP A 428 -1.16 -28.00 -26.67
N TYR A 429 -0.33 -28.10 -25.64
CA TYR A 429 0.44 -29.30 -25.36
C TYR A 429 -0.41 -30.45 -24.83
N ASN A 430 -1.56 -30.14 -24.23
CA ASN A 430 -2.45 -31.15 -23.66
C ASN A 430 -3.51 -31.68 -24.64
N GLY A 431 -3.56 -31.16 -25.87
CA GLY A 431 -4.52 -31.56 -26.90
C GLY A 431 -5.97 -31.27 -26.54
N LYS A 432 -6.23 -30.17 -25.83
CA LYS A 432 -7.56 -29.79 -25.33
C LYS A 432 -8.31 -28.87 -26.27
N ALA A 433 -7.64 -28.19 -27.19
CA ALA A 433 -8.31 -27.37 -28.17
C ALA A 433 -9.05 -28.24 -29.19
N ALA A 434 -10.17 -27.74 -29.70
CA ALA A 434 -11.00 -28.47 -30.66
C ALA A 434 -10.24 -28.74 -31.97
N GLY A 435 -10.17 -30.01 -32.38
CA GLY A 435 -9.45 -30.43 -33.59
C GLY A 435 -7.93 -30.58 -33.42
N SER A 436 -7.43 -30.67 -32.17
CA SER A 436 -6.02 -30.92 -31.91
C SER A 436 -5.63 -32.36 -32.26
N LEU A 437 -4.37 -32.55 -32.66
CA LEU A 437 -3.85 -33.85 -33.10
C LEU A 437 -3.73 -34.87 -31.95
N GLY A 438 -3.72 -34.43 -30.70
CA GLY A 438 -3.61 -35.28 -29.51
C GLY A 438 -2.87 -34.59 -28.38
N ALA A 439 -2.68 -35.30 -27.27
CA ALA A 439 -1.81 -34.84 -26.18
C ALA A 439 -0.34 -35.09 -26.55
N LEU A 440 0.50 -34.06 -26.38
CA LEU A 440 1.84 -34.07 -26.97
C LEU A 440 2.90 -34.67 -26.05
N PHE A 441 3.91 -35.28 -26.66
CA PHE A 441 5.18 -35.64 -26.05
C PHE A 441 6.27 -34.66 -26.50
N MET A 442 7.00 -34.06 -25.55
CA MET A 442 8.07 -33.12 -25.87
C MET A 442 9.38 -33.86 -26.16
N ARG A 443 9.98 -33.56 -27.31
CA ARG A 443 11.25 -34.12 -27.76
C ARG A 443 12.26 -33.01 -28.05
N GLY A 444 13.55 -33.37 -28.07
CA GLY A 444 14.61 -32.46 -28.54
C GLY A 444 14.48 -32.13 -30.04
N ASP A 445 15.08 -31.02 -30.45
CA ASP A 445 15.09 -30.49 -31.81
C ASP A 445 16.17 -31.10 -32.73
N GLY A 446 16.94 -32.06 -32.23
CA GLY A 446 18.03 -32.74 -32.96
C GLY A 446 17.56 -33.69 -34.07
N ALA A 447 18.44 -34.60 -34.47
CA ALA A 447 18.21 -35.53 -35.58
C ALA A 447 16.84 -36.24 -35.51
N LEU A 448 16.19 -36.38 -36.67
CA LEU A 448 14.83 -36.94 -36.83
C LEU A 448 13.70 -36.07 -36.24
N SER A 449 13.96 -34.80 -35.95
CA SER A 449 12.95 -33.75 -35.73
C SER A 449 12.67 -32.98 -37.03
N SER A 450 11.56 -32.25 -37.11
CA SER A 450 11.22 -31.37 -38.24
C SER A 450 12.09 -30.12 -38.27
N GLY A 451 12.88 -29.87 -37.22
CA GLY A 451 13.80 -28.74 -37.10
C GLY A 451 13.11 -27.38 -36.87
N ALA A 452 11.77 -27.34 -36.90
CA ALA A 452 10.98 -26.14 -36.64
C ALA A 452 10.42 -26.18 -35.22
N SER A 453 10.92 -25.31 -34.34
CA SER A 453 10.47 -25.24 -32.95
C SER A 453 8.97 -24.96 -32.86
N GLY A 454 8.26 -25.69 -32.01
CA GLY A 454 6.81 -25.54 -31.79
C GLY A 454 5.91 -26.21 -32.84
N SER A 455 6.46 -26.67 -33.97
CA SER A 455 5.70 -27.50 -34.92
C SER A 455 5.43 -28.89 -34.34
N ILE A 456 4.17 -29.31 -34.38
CA ILE A 456 3.75 -30.66 -33.98
C ILE A 456 4.05 -31.63 -35.12
N GLN A 457 4.73 -32.73 -34.78
CA GLN A 457 4.93 -33.86 -35.67
C GLN A 457 3.92 -34.95 -35.31
N GLY A 458 3.23 -35.50 -36.32
CA GLY A 458 2.33 -36.63 -36.13
C GLY A 458 3.07 -37.88 -35.64
N ASP A 459 2.31 -38.85 -35.13
CA ASP A 459 2.84 -40.14 -34.73
C ASP A 459 3.37 -40.93 -35.94
N ALA A 460 4.51 -41.59 -35.75
CA ALA A 460 5.14 -42.38 -36.79
C ALA A 460 5.74 -43.65 -36.18
N ILE A 461 5.57 -44.77 -36.88
CA ILE A 461 6.24 -46.03 -36.58
C ILE A 461 7.34 -46.29 -37.62
N ARG A 462 8.39 -47.01 -37.21
CA ARG A 462 9.38 -47.54 -38.16
C ARG A 462 8.73 -48.57 -39.08
N ASN A 463 9.32 -48.77 -40.25
CA ASN A 463 8.84 -49.72 -41.24
C ASN A 463 8.63 -51.13 -40.65
N ILE A 464 7.49 -51.75 -40.95
CA ILE A 464 7.18 -53.13 -40.56
C ILE A 464 7.57 -54.04 -41.72
N THR A 465 8.53 -54.93 -41.49
CA THR A 465 9.03 -55.85 -42.51
C THR A 465 8.44 -57.24 -42.34
N GLY A 466 8.18 -57.90 -43.47
CA GLY A 466 7.80 -59.30 -43.54
C GLY A 466 7.78 -59.77 -44.99
N ALA A 467 7.72 -61.07 -45.20
CA ALA A 467 7.60 -61.66 -46.53
C ALA A 467 6.48 -62.70 -46.55
N GLY A 468 5.69 -62.69 -47.62
CA GLY A 468 4.68 -63.69 -47.91
C GLY A 468 4.60 -63.94 -49.40
N ALA A 469 4.75 -65.20 -49.80
CA ALA A 469 4.58 -65.65 -51.18
C ALA A 469 3.69 -66.88 -51.17
N LYS A 470 2.69 -66.94 -52.05
CA LYS A 470 1.88 -68.15 -52.24
C LYS A 470 2.61 -69.12 -53.18
N ILE A 471 3.73 -69.67 -52.69
CA ILE A 471 4.49 -70.76 -53.34
C ILE A 471 4.26 -72.01 -52.50
N ILE A 472 4.01 -73.16 -53.14
CA ILE A 472 3.83 -74.45 -52.45
C ILE A 472 5.04 -74.69 -51.53
N GLY A 473 4.80 -74.80 -50.22
CA GLY A 473 5.84 -75.04 -49.21
C GLY A 473 6.46 -73.81 -48.54
N SER A 474 6.00 -72.59 -48.85
CA SER A 474 6.48 -71.37 -48.17
C SER A 474 5.51 -70.90 -47.08
N ALA A 475 6.02 -70.58 -45.89
CA ALA A 475 5.25 -70.02 -44.77
C ALA A 475 5.46 -68.50 -44.68
N PRO A 476 4.42 -67.71 -44.37
CA PRO A 476 4.54 -66.26 -44.25
C PRO A 476 5.26 -65.90 -42.94
N THR A 477 5.92 -64.75 -42.91
CA THR A 477 6.68 -64.27 -41.74
C THR A 477 6.36 -62.82 -41.41
N GLY A 478 6.59 -62.44 -40.15
CA GLY A 478 6.34 -61.09 -39.67
C GLY A 478 4.85 -60.76 -39.63
N ALA A 479 4.47 -59.58 -40.14
CA ALA A 479 3.07 -59.14 -40.17
C ALA A 479 2.19 -59.91 -41.17
N PHE A 480 2.79 -60.70 -42.08
CA PHE A 480 2.04 -61.45 -43.07
C PHE A 480 1.56 -62.80 -42.52
N GLY A 481 0.35 -63.17 -42.90
CA GLY A 481 -0.27 -64.45 -42.56
C GLY A 481 -1.11 -64.99 -43.71
N PHE A 482 -1.64 -66.20 -43.56
CA PHE A 482 -2.55 -66.80 -44.52
C PHE A 482 -3.93 -66.97 -43.91
N GLU A 483 -4.95 -66.54 -44.65
CA GLU A 483 -6.35 -66.72 -44.28
C GLU A 483 -7.04 -67.62 -45.30
N SER A 484 -7.77 -68.63 -44.82
CA SER A 484 -8.52 -69.55 -45.68
C SER A 484 -9.82 -68.90 -46.12
N ILE A 485 -10.12 -68.95 -47.43
CA ILE A 485 -11.38 -68.43 -47.99
C ILE A 485 -12.43 -69.55 -48.18
N GLY A 486 -12.20 -70.71 -47.54
CA GLY A 486 -13.04 -71.88 -47.69
C GLY A 486 -12.67 -72.77 -48.88
N SER A 487 -13.31 -73.93 -48.93
CA SER A 487 -13.08 -74.97 -49.94
C SER A 487 -14.05 -74.81 -51.10
N SER A 488 -13.56 -74.94 -52.34
CA SER A 488 -14.44 -75.07 -53.50
C SER A 488 -15.33 -76.33 -53.34
N PRO A 489 -16.63 -76.30 -53.65
CA PRO A 489 -17.57 -77.42 -53.42
C PRO A 489 -17.22 -78.70 -54.19
N THR A 490 -16.28 -78.65 -55.14
CA THR A 490 -15.76 -79.78 -55.91
C THR A 490 -14.47 -80.38 -55.34
N GLY A 491 -14.02 -79.97 -54.14
CA GLY A 491 -12.95 -80.62 -53.39
C GLY A 491 -11.54 -80.47 -53.95
N THR A 492 -11.32 -79.63 -54.97
CA THR A 492 -10.04 -79.58 -55.70
C THR A 492 -9.23 -78.29 -55.57
N SER A 493 -9.69 -77.28 -54.82
CA SER A 493 -8.85 -76.11 -54.46
C SER A 493 -9.42 -75.34 -53.27
N SER A 494 -8.61 -75.12 -52.24
CA SER A 494 -8.86 -74.13 -51.18
C SER A 494 -8.16 -72.82 -51.55
N GLY A 495 -8.90 -71.72 -51.57
CA GLY A 495 -8.35 -70.38 -51.73
C GLY A 495 -7.66 -69.94 -50.44
N THR A 496 -6.50 -69.27 -50.57
CA THR A 496 -5.79 -68.68 -49.43
C THR A 496 -5.46 -67.24 -49.79
N LEU A 497 -5.84 -66.31 -48.92
CA LEU A 497 -5.44 -64.89 -49.01
C LEU A 497 -4.14 -64.68 -48.24
N LEU A 498 -3.30 -63.82 -48.79
CA LEU A 498 -2.24 -63.19 -48.03
C LEU A 498 -2.87 -62.09 -47.17
N SER A 499 -2.82 -62.22 -45.86
CA SER A 499 -3.28 -61.22 -44.90
C SER A 499 -2.10 -60.42 -44.36
N PHE A 500 -2.31 -59.13 -44.09
CA PHE A 500 -1.38 -58.30 -43.32
C PHE A 500 -2.05 -57.93 -42.00
N ASP A 501 -1.33 -58.15 -40.90
CA ASP A 501 -1.76 -57.78 -39.56
C ASP A 501 -0.55 -57.32 -38.75
N ALA A 502 -0.49 -56.02 -38.48
CA ALA A 502 0.59 -55.41 -37.72
C ALA A 502 0.63 -55.91 -36.26
N SER A 503 -0.51 -56.34 -35.70
CA SER A 503 -0.61 -56.81 -34.32
C SER A 503 0.25 -58.06 -34.04
N ARG A 504 0.62 -58.79 -35.09
CA ARG A 504 1.49 -59.97 -35.04
C ARG A 504 2.93 -59.67 -34.64
N VAL A 505 3.39 -58.43 -34.84
CA VAL A 505 4.80 -58.03 -34.60
C VAL A 505 4.94 -56.79 -33.72
N VAL A 506 3.88 -55.98 -33.60
CA VAL A 506 3.85 -54.79 -32.74
C VAL A 506 2.48 -54.63 -32.09
N PRO A 507 2.37 -54.17 -30.84
CA PRO A 507 1.08 -53.78 -30.27
C PRO A 507 0.44 -52.66 -31.08
N THR A 508 -0.86 -52.77 -31.37
CA THR A 508 -1.60 -51.79 -32.18
C THR A 508 -2.70 -51.10 -31.37
N ALA A 509 -2.88 -49.81 -31.61
CA ALA A 509 -3.97 -48.99 -31.09
C ALA A 509 -4.31 -47.89 -32.12
N SER A 510 -5.27 -47.03 -31.83
CA SER A 510 -5.61 -45.88 -32.69
C SER A 510 -4.53 -44.79 -32.73
N GLU A 511 -3.54 -44.84 -31.84
CA GLU A 511 -2.43 -43.89 -31.70
C GLU A 511 -1.14 -44.66 -31.39
N ASN A 512 -0.05 -44.32 -32.09
CA ASN A 512 1.26 -44.88 -31.82
C ASN A 512 1.93 -44.18 -30.63
N ARG A 513 1.98 -44.84 -29.47
CA ARG A 513 2.53 -44.26 -28.24
C ARG A 513 3.34 -45.25 -27.40
N PRO A 514 4.41 -44.80 -26.72
CA PRO A 514 5.06 -45.60 -25.69
C PRO A 514 4.15 -45.76 -24.45
N LEU A 515 4.52 -46.66 -23.55
CA LEU A 515 3.92 -46.70 -22.21
C LEU A 515 4.06 -45.33 -21.54
N ASN A 516 2.97 -44.80 -21.00
CA ASN A 516 2.90 -43.43 -20.49
C ASN A 516 2.01 -43.32 -19.24
N VAL A 517 2.14 -42.19 -18.54
CA VAL A 517 1.27 -41.77 -17.44
C VAL A 517 0.60 -40.44 -17.81
N THR A 518 -0.69 -40.32 -17.55
CA THR A 518 -1.46 -39.11 -17.84
C THR A 518 -1.22 -38.04 -16.77
N GLY A 519 -0.86 -36.84 -17.21
CA GLY A 519 -0.76 -35.64 -16.39
C GLY A 519 -1.12 -34.40 -17.19
N CYS A 520 -0.61 -33.24 -16.79
CA CYS A 520 -0.85 -31.97 -17.44
C CYS A 520 0.46 -31.25 -17.71
N TRP A 521 0.66 -30.83 -18.95
CA TRP A 521 1.66 -29.82 -19.28
C TRP A 521 1.19 -28.46 -18.79
N ILE A 522 2.03 -27.81 -17.99
CA ILE A 522 1.80 -26.47 -17.45
C ILE A 522 2.95 -25.55 -17.84
N VAL A 523 2.64 -24.27 -17.95
CA VAL A 523 3.57 -23.22 -18.34
C VAL A 523 3.67 -22.19 -17.22
N ARG A 524 4.89 -21.74 -16.92
CA ARG A 524 5.15 -20.71 -15.92
C ARG A 524 4.69 -19.36 -16.44
N MET A 525 3.82 -18.70 -15.67
CA MET A 525 3.14 -17.48 -16.12
C MET A 525 3.75 -16.16 -15.61
N GLY A 526 4.74 -16.24 -14.70
CA GLY A 526 5.38 -15.06 -14.08
C GLY A 526 5.31 -15.06 -12.55
N GLY A 527 6.00 -14.12 -11.91
CA GLY A 527 5.94 -13.91 -10.45
C GLY A 527 4.58 -13.34 -10.03
N GLY A 528 4.00 -13.90 -8.96
CA GLY A 528 2.80 -13.41 -8.24
C GLY A 528 1.71 -12.70 -9.05
N ILE A 529 0.59 -13.37 -9.30
CA ILE A 529 -0.65 -12.72 -9.79
C ILE A 529 -0.94 -11.50 -8.90
N ALA A 530 -0.93 -10.29 -9.48
CA ALA A 530 -1.41 -9.10 -8.82
C ALA A 530 -2.83 -9.38 -8.30
N ASN A 531 -3.05 -9.27 -6.99
CA ASN A 531 -4.27 -9.60 -6.24
C ASN A 531 -5.51 -9.94 -7.11
N PRO A 532 -6.01 -11.19 -7.08
CA PRO A 532 -7.23 -11.60 -7.78
C PRO A 532 -8.42 -10.65 -7.58
N GLY A 533 -8.55 -10.03 -6.41
CA GLY A 533 -9.60 -9.04 -6.12
C GLY A 533 -9.47 -7.69 -6.85
N SER A 534 -8.27 -7.30 -7.30
CA SER A 534 -8.09 -6.09 -8.14
C SER A 534 -8.39 -6.38 -9.62
N ILE A 535 -8.17 -7.62 -10.05
CA ILE A 535 -8.43 -8.09 -11.41
C ILE A 535 -9.92 -8.30 -11.63
N ASP A 536 -10.64 -8.90 -10.67
CA ASP A 536 -12.09 -9.06 -10.76
C ASP A 536 -12.81 -7.72 -10.82
N ALA A 537 -12.33 -6.69 -10.11
CA ALA A 537 -12.89 -5.34 -10.19
C ALA A 537 -12.69 -4.71 -11.58
N ALA A 538 -11.53 -4.91 -12.22
CA ALA A 538 -11.26 -4.40 -13.57
C ALA A 538 -12.05 -5.16 -14.65
N ALA A 539 -12.18 -6.49 -14.52
CA ALA A 539 -13.01 -7.31 -15.40
C ALA A 539 -14.51 -6.98 -15.25
N LEU A 540 -14.96 -6.77 -14.01
CA LEU A 540 -16.32 -6.32 -13.71
C LEU A 540 -16.58 -4.91 -14.26
N SER A 541 -15.62 -3.99 -14.16
CA SER A 541 -15.71 -2.63 -14.71
C SER A 541 -15.84 -2.65 -16.24
N THR A 542 -15.07 -3.51 -16.92
CA THR A 542 -15.15 -3.68 -18.38
C THR A 542 -16.50 -4.30 -18.80
N THR A 543 -16.98 -5.29 -18.05
CA THR A 543 -18.29 -5.91 -18.27
C THR A 543 -19.43 -4.90 -18.03
N TYR A 544 -19.30 -4.07 -16.99
CA TYR A 544 -20.24 -2.99 -16.68
C TYR A 544 -20.29 -1.93 -17.78
N ALA A 545 -19.13 -1.49 -18.30
CA ALA A 545 -19.07 -0.55 -19.42
C ALA A 545 -19.76 -1.11 -20.69
N THR A 546 -19.57 -2.40 -20.95
CA THR A 546 -20.24 -3.10 -22.06
C THR A 546 -21.76 -3.17 -21.85
N LEU A 547 -22.21 -3.42 -20.62
CA LEU A 547 -23.63 -3.46 -20.26
C LEU A 547 -24.28 -2.08 -20.41
N VAL A 548 -23.62 -1.01 -19.94
CA VAL A 548 -24.08 0.37 -20.11
C VAL A 548 -24.25 0.69 -21.59
N THR A 549 -23.27 0.35 -22.44
CA THR A 549 -23.35 0.57 -23.90
C THR A 549 -24.54 -0.17 -24.52
N ARG A 550 -24.84 -1.41 -24.08
CA ARG A 550 -26.01 -2.17 -24.57
C ARG A 550 -27.33 -1.58 -24.10
N VAL A 551 -27.38 -1.07 -22.86
CA VAL A 551 -28.58 -0.41 -22.31
C VAL A 551 -28.84 0.91 -23.06
N GLU A 552 -27.82 1.73 -23.28
CA GLU A 552 -27.93 2.96 -24.08
C GLU A 552 -28.41 2.66 -25.50
N ALA A 553 -27.90 1.60 -26.14
CA ALA A 553 -28.36 1.16 -27.46
C ALA A 553 -29.82 0.66 -27.47
N LEU A 554 -30.28 0.02 -26.38
CA LEU A 554 -31.67 -0.40 -26.22
C LEU A 554 -32.60 0.79 -25.98
N GLU A 555 -32.18 1.75 -25.16
CA GLU A 555 -32.93 2.98 -24.88
C GLU A 555 -33.02 3.89 -26.11
N ALA A 556 -32.00 3.89 -26.97
CA ALA A 556 -31.97 4.64 -28.22
C ALA A 556 -32.76 3.97 -29.37
N ARG A 557 -33.31 2.76 -29.16
CA ARG A 557 -34.06 2.07 -30.23
C ARG A 557 -35.36 2.84 -30.53
N PRO A 558 -35.67 3.13 -31.80
CA PRO A 558 -36.93 3.78 -32.18
C PRO A 558 -38.13 2.98 -31.66
N ARG A 559 -38.95 3.59 -30.79
CA ARG A 559 -40.14 2.95 -30.22
C ARG A 559 -41.19 2.71 -31.31
N THR A 560 -41.84 1.55 -31.27
CA THR A 560 -42.83 1.14 -32.27
C THR A 560 -44.19 1.81 -32.02
N LEU A 561 -45.02 1.93 -33.06
CA LEU A 561 -46.39 2.46 -32.96
C LEU A 561 -47.19 1.68 -31.89
N GLY A 562 -47.83 2.41 -30.97
CA GLY A 562 -48.62 1.84 -29.87
C GLY A 562 -47.88 1.65 -28.54
N GLU A 563 -46.55 1.78 -28.51
CA GLU A 563 -45.79 1.66 -27.25
C GLU A 563 -45.91 2.94 -26.40
N GLY A 564 -46.72 2.88 -25.34
CA GLY A 564 -46.97 4.01 -24.44
C GLY A 564 -47.80 5.14 -25.06
N GLN A 565 -48.53 4.87 -26.15
CA GLN A 565 -49.47 5.78 -26.78
C GLN A 565 -50.90 5.40 -26.40
N ALA A 566 -51.80 6.38 -26.35
CA ALA A 566 -53.22 6.16 -26.07
C ALA A 566 -54.09 6.86 -27.12
N TRP A 567 -55.27 6.29 -27.41
CA TRP A 567 -56.25 6.94 -28.26
C TRP A 567 -56.84 8.16 -27.54
N GLN A 568 -56.76 9.32 -28.19
CA GLN A 568 -57.32 10.57 -27.70
C GLN A 568 -58.40 11.04 -28.67
N ASP A 569 -59.62 11.31 -28.17
CA ASP A 569 -60.66 11.98 -28.96
C ASP A 569 -60.32 13.46 -29.10
N LEU A 570 -60.10 13.89 -30.32
CA LEU A 570 -59.65 15.23 -30.68
C LEU A 570 -60.65 15.95 -31.58
N LYS A 571 -61.87 15.41 -31.75
CA LYS A 571 -62.91 16.00 -32.62
C LYS A 571 -63.14 17.48 -32.36
N ALA A 572 -63.17 17.91 -31.10
CA ALA A 572 -63.40 19.32 -30.74
C ALA A 572 -62.26 20.27 -31.13
N SER A 573 -61.05 19.74 -31.40
CA SER A 573 -59.83 20.49 -31.69
C SER A 573 -59.31 20.29 -33.11
N ARG A 574 -60.09 19.59 -33.95
CA ARG A 574 -59.72 19.21 -35.32
C ARG A 574 -60.82 19.64 -36.28
N ALA A 575 -60.41 20.03 -37.48
CA ALA A 575 -61.28 20.47 -38.56
C ALA A 575 -60.72 20.00 -39.91
N THR A 576 -61.61 19.83 -40.88
CA THR A 576 -61.22 19.58 -42.27
C THR A 576 -60.52 20.80 -42.87
N ASN A 577 -59.73 20.59 -43.93
CA ASN A 577 -58.89 21.61 -44.60
C ASN A 577 -57.89 22.34 -43.70
N THR A 578 -57.64 21.82 -42.49
CA THR A 578 -56.63 22.36 -41.58
C THR A 578 -55.44 21.43 -41.55
N THR A 579 -54.24 21.97 -41.75
CA THR A 579 -52.99 21.20 -41.69
C THR A 579 -52.50 21.13 -40.25
N TYR A 580 -52.27 19.92 -39.77
CA TYR A 580 -51.73 19.61 -38.44
C TYR A 580 -50.33 19.03 -38.56
N THR A 581 -49.51 19.19 -37.53
CA THR A 581 -48.15 18.61 -37.47
C THR A 581 -48.08 17.58 -36.36
N ASN A 582 -47.52 16.41 -36.66
CA ASN A 582 -47.22 15.41 -35.64
C ASN A 582 -45.98 15.83 -34.83
N THR A 583 -46.22 16.45 -33.69
CA THR A 583 -45.18 16.96 -32.76
C THR A 583 -44.78 15.97 -31.66
N THR A 584 -45.29 14.73 -31.62
CA THR A 584 -45.02 13.82 -30.49
C THR A 584 -43.62 13.22 -30.47
N GLY A 585 -42.81 13.47 -31.51
CA GLY A 585 -41.54 12.79 -31.70
C GLY A 585 -41.67 11.28 -31.99
N ARG A 586 -42.90 10.78 -32.21
CA ARG A 586 -43.19 9.38 -32.56
C ARG A 586 -44.21 9.32 -33.70
N SER A 587 -44.26 8.21 -34.43
CA SER A 587 -45.36 7.99 -35.39
C SER A 587 -46.70 7.91 -34.65
N ILE A 588 -47.74 8.52 -35.20
CA ILE A 588 -49.11 8.46 -34.66
C ILE A 588 -50.03 7.77 -35.67
N ALA A 589 -51.11 7.18 -35.19
CA ALA A 589 -52.21 6.73 -36.05
C ALA A 589 -53.39 7.69 -35.87
N VAL A 590 -53.96 8.18 -36.97
CA VAL A 590 -55.10 9.10 -36.98
C VAL A 590 -56.29 8.34 -37.53
N SER A 591 -57.39 8.31 -36.79
CA SER A 591 -58.67 7.73 -37.19
C SER A 591 -59.70 8.85 -37.28
N VAL A 592 -60.26 9.07 -38.48
CA VAL A 592 -61.19 10.16 -38.77
C VAL A 592 -62.42 9.62 -39.44
N ALA A 593 -63.59 10.14 -39.09
CA ALA A 593 -64.84 9.83 -39.78
C ALA A 593 -65.53 11.10 -40.28
N LEU A 594 -65.93 11.09 -41.55
CA LEU A 594 -66.71 12.15 -42.18
C LEU A 594 -68.07 11.59 -42.59
N TYR A 595 -69.11 12.39 -42.41
CA TYR A 595 -70.43 12.15 -42.98
C TYR A 595 -70.53 12.94 -44.28
N ASP A 596 -70.85 12.25 -45.35
CA ASP A 596 -71.14 12.87 -46.63
C ASP A 596 -72.65 13.02 -46.84
N ASN A 597 -73.08 14.13 -47.43
CA ASN A 597 -74.49 14.44 -47.72
C ASN A 597 -74.68 14.85 -49.20
N GLY A 598 -73.92 14.22 -50.11
CA GLY A 598 -73.93 14.44 -51.55
C GLY A 598 -72.67 13.86 -52.20
N SER A 599 -72.43 14.08 -53.50
CA SER A 599 -71.19 13.65 -54.15
C SER A 599 -70.07 14.67 -53.91
N TYR A 600 -69.28 14.46 -52.86
CA TYR A 600 -68.15 15.34 -52.53
C TYR A 600 -66.85 14.56 -52.31
N ALA A 601 -65.80 14.98 -53.01
CA ALA A 601 -64.48 14.37 -52.89
C ALA A 601 -63.73 14.84 -51.63
N SER A 602 -63.22 13.91 -50.84
CA SER A 602 -62.35 14.18 -49.68
C SER A 602 -61.07 13.35 -49.77
N SER A 603 -59.98 13.82 -49.16
CA SER A 603 -58.65 13.24 -49.32
C SER A 603 -57.80 13.42 -48.07
N ILE A 604 -56.90 12.48 -47.82
CA ILE A 604 -55.90 12.57 -46.75
C ILE A 604 -54.56 12.91 -47.36
N TYR A 605 -53.95 13.96 -46.82
CA TYR A 605 -52.61 14.39 -47.15
C TYR A 605 -51.69 14.09 -45.98
N VAL A 606 -50.53 13.51 -46.23
CA VAL A 606 -49.40 13.43 -45.27
C VAL A 606 -48.16 13.96 -45.97
N ASN A 607 -47.54 15.01 -45.42
CA ASN A 607 -46.48 15.79 -46.06
C ASN A 607 -46.84 16.25 -47.49
N GLY A 608 -48.11 16.60 -47.72
CA GLY A 608 -48.61 17.00 -49.04
C GLY A 608 -48.85 15.84 -50.03
N VAL A 609 -48.53 14.60 -49.67
CA VAL A 609 -48.83 13.40 -50.49
C VAL A 609 -50.23 12.90 -50.18
N VAL A 610 -51.06 12.71 -51.21
CA VAL A 610 -52.39 12.08 -51.07
C VAL A 610 -52.22 10.59 -50.79
N ILE A 611 -52.60 10.14 -49.60
CA ILE A 611 -52.51 8.73 -49.17
C ILE A 611 -53.87 8.03 -49.09
N GLY A 612 -54.96 8.79 -49.23
CA GLY A 612 -56.33 8.28 -49.28
C GLY A 612 -57.24 9.29 -49.99
N TRP A 613 -58.19 8.79 -50.78
CA TRP A 613 -59.12 9.60 -51.56
C TRP A 613 -60.48 8.89 -51.70
N TRP A 614 -61.58 9.62 -51.59
CA TRP A 614 -62.94 9.08 -51.67
C TRP A 614 -63.90 10.09 -52.28
N ASP A 615 -64.85 9.57 -53.05
CA ASP A 615 -66.01 10.26 -53.61
C ASP A 615 -67.19 9.31 -53.50
N GLN A 616 -68.29 9.75 -52.87
CA GLN A 616 -69.43 8.90 -52.56
C GLN A 616 -70.72 9.57 -53.04
N PRO A 617 -71.52 8.92 -53.92
CA PRO A 617 -72.68 9.55 -54.53
C PRO A 617 -73.93 9.57 -53.62
N THR A 618 -73.88 8.95 -52.44
CA THR A 618 -75.00 8.82 -51.50
C THR A 618 -74.57 9.17 -50.08
N ALA A 619 -75.54 9.57 -49.25
CA ALA A 619 -75.27 10.05 -47.90
C ALA A 619 -74.80 8.90 -46.98
N ILE A 620 -73.51 8.86 -46.65
CA ILE A 620 -72.89 7.83 -45.81
C ILE A 620 -71.85 8.42 -44.85
N THR A 621 -71.62 7.74 -43.73
CA THR A 621 -70.45 7.99 -42.87
C THR A 621 -69.35 7.00 -43.21
N TYR A 622 -68.15 7.48 -43.51
CA TYR A 622 -66.97 6.64 -43.71
C TYR A 622 -65.88 6.99 -42.68
N THR A 623 -65.13 5.97 -42.27
CA THR A 623 -64.03 6.10 -41.30
C THR A 623 -62.73 5.69 -41.95
N GLN A 624 -61.65 6.38 -41.61
CA GLN A 624 -60.33 6.03 -42.10
C GLN A 624 -59.23 6.22 -41.09
N THR A 625 -58.29 5.26 -41.14
CA THR A 625 -57.13 5.24 -40.28
C THR A 625 -55.86 5.31 -41.11
N PHE A 626 -54.96 6.23 -40.76
CA PHE A 626 -53.70 6.43 -41.46
C PHE A 626 -52.57 6.75 -40.49
N LEU A 627 -51.32 6.53 -40.93
CA LEU A 627 -50.13 6.77 -40.13
C LEU A 627 -49.49 8.11 -40.49
N VAL A 628 -49.05 8.85 -39.48
CA VAL A 628 -48.34 10.12 -39.64
C VAL A 628 -46.97 9.99 -38.96
N PRO A 629 -45.86 10.00 -39.71
CA PRO A 629 -44.50 9.97 -39.16
C PRO A 629 -44.22 11.15 -38.21
N PRO A 630 -43.22 11.04 -37.30
CA PRO A 630 -42.84 12.16 -36.45
C PRO A 630 -42.38 13.36 -37.28
N GLY A 631 -42.84 14.56 -36.93
CA GLY A 631 -42.53 15.81 -37.62
C GLY A 631 -43.27 16.01 -38.94
N ALA A 632 -44.01 15.01 -39.44
CA ALA A 632 -44.77 15.13 -40.67
C ALA A 632 -46.05 15.96 -40.46
N THR A 633 -46.46 16.68 -41.50
CA THR A 633 -47.75 17.36 -41.55
C THR A 633 -48.84 16.43 -42.10
N TYR A 634 -50.08 16.65 -41.71
CA TYR A 634 -51.23 15.90 -42.22
C TYR A 634 -52.47 16.78 -42.27
N MET A 635 -53.34 16.49 -43.23
CA MET A 635 -54.59 17.20 -43.43
C MET A 635 -55.64 16.24 -43.98
N VAL A 636 -56.87 16.35 -43.50
CA VAL A 636 -58.03 15.72 -44.12
C VAL A 636 -58.81 16.82 -44.83
N SER A 637 -58.92 16.76 -46.15
CA SER A 637 -59.74 17.72 -46.89
C SER A 637 -61.21 17.42 -46.70
N GLY A 638 -62.04 18.45 -46.78
CA GLY A 638 -63.49 18.35 -46.80
C GLY A 638 -64.09 19.64 -47.34
N ASN A 639 -65.35 19.65 -47.78
CA ASN A 639 -65.95 20.88 -48.32
C ASN A 639 -66.56 21.76 -47.20
N ALA A 640 -65.71 22.27 -46.29
CA ALA A 640 -66.11 23.10 -45.16
C ALA A 640 -66.51 24.52 -45.62
N GLY A 641 -67.77 24.69 -46.00
CA GLY A 641 -68.31 25.99 -46.43
C GLY A 641 -69.71 25.93 -47.06
N SER A 642 -70.17 24.74 -47.48
CA SER A 642 -71.55 24.52 -47.90
C SER A 642 -72.38 23.95 -46.74
N PRO A 643 -73.61 24.44 -46.47
CA PRO A 643 -74.56 23.81 -45.55
C PRO A 643 -74.87 22.34 -45.89
N SER A 644 -74.41 21.86 -47.05
CA SER A 644 -74.64 20.53 -47.62
C SER A 644 -73.37 19.70 -47.83
N GLY A 645 -72.21 20.10 -47.30
CA GLY A 645 -70.91 19.42 -47.52
C GLY A 645 -70.53 18.34 -46.48
N ASN A 646 -69.34 17.72 -46.64
CA ASN A 646 -68.83 16.70 -45.71
C ASN A 646 -68.68 17.26 -44.29
N THR A 647 -69.34 16.62 -43.32
CA THR A 647 -69.34 17.04 -41.91
C THR A 647 -68.48 16.10 -41.07
N LEU A 648 -67.59 16.65 -40.23
CA LEU A 648 -66.73 15.86 -39.34
C LEU A 648 -67.54 15.17 -38.23
N GLN A 649 -67.54 13.83 -38.23
CA GLN A 649 -68.27 13.02 -37.25
C GLN A 649 -67.40 12.59 -36.07
N TYR A 650 -66.13 12.27 -36.32
CA TYR A 650 -65.21 11.81 -35.29
C TYR A 650 -63.76 12.04 -35.73
N TRP A 651 -62.89 12.28 -34.76
CA TRP A 651 -61.45 12.35 -34.98
C TRP A 651 -60.73 11.90 -33.72
N ALA A 652 -59.98 10.81 -33.79
CA ALA A 652 -59.06 10.42 -32.73
C ALA A 652 -57.66 10.17 -33.26
N GLU A 653 -56.70 10.33 -32.37
CA GLU A 653 -55.29 10.11 -32.66
C GLU A 653 -54.71 9.20 -31.58
N LEU A 654 -54.01 8.13 -31.98
CA LEU A 654 -53.19 7.29 -31.10
C LEU A 654 -51.84 8.00 -30.95
N ARG A 655 -51.63 8.67 -29.82
CA ARG A 655 -50.49 9.58 -29.60
C ARG A 655 -49.68 9.26 -28.38
#